data_AF-M5RJS9-F1
#
_entry.id   AF-M5RJS9-F1
#
_cell.length_a   1.000
_cell.length_b   1.000
_cell.length_c   1.000
_cell.angle_alpha   90.00
_cell.angle_beta   90.00
_cell.angle_gamma   90.00
#
_symmetry.space_group_name_H-M   'P 1'
#
loop_
_entity.id
_entity.type
_entity.pdbx_description
1 polymer ?
#
loop_
_entity_poly.entity_id
_entity_poly.type
_entity_poly.pdbx_seq_one_letter_code
_entity_poly.pdbx_strand_id
1 'polypeptide(L)'
;MAHFLNRWFGFLQSSTNTKVRPAPPRRRLRAETLETRQLLAANLFHNELMPEDVNNDGVVSAVDALTVINEMNRQRNHDGVASTVNERGMRPDVNNDGRHTSLDALMVINRLNREQGRHHVPNDPSQNDDTSQNTDTPSGDENPETDLTDEVRSIDGSNNNLENPDYGTANSPLLRVADADYADGISEPAGTDRPSAREISNTVAAADPEGTTNDRNLSDFVYLWGQFIDHDIDLSLTQDGEDAESFDIAVPTGDLYFDPSGSGEEVISLTRAVIADGTGTSTDNPAEQVNAITAWIDGSQVYGSNQATTDLLREFSGGRMRTSDGDLLPTDEEGNVQAGDIRVAENLGLTSMQTLFLREHNRIADDIADDNPDWSDEEIFQAARTIVIAEIQSITYNEFLPALLGEDAIADYEGYDASVDPSIANEFSTAAFRFGHSTLSDEIDFVGNDGVEIREALSLANAFFNPSLLEETGIDSILKAGASSLSQEVDLEVVDSLRNFLFGAPGSGGFDLVSLNIQRGRDHGLADLNSVRTAYGLQAYESFSEITSDSELSAKLESLYGDVNNIDLWVGLLAEDHAEDSSLGETSSTIIADQFERIRDGDRFYYENTLSNREIREIENTTLADVIQRNTDVNSLQENVFFFEPSVSGTVLAETSAVESISANRDNNRSPRHNDRPRDQFRSTVPIEGVTVELLDDQGNLVDSVVTDSAGNYKFDAFDHSGEYQVRVAATDDVTTTGSDAVDILISSGDVNLKGINLTVFA
;
A
#
# COMPACT_ATOMS: atom_id res chain seq x y z
N MET A 1 -6.21 18.42 -21.00
CA MET A 1 -7.59 17.90 -20.88
C MET A 1 -8.13 17.32 -22.18
N ALA A 2 -8.56 18.07 -23.21
CA ALA A 2 -9.13 17.48 -24.45
C ALA A 2 -8.15 16.59 -25.27
N HIS A 3 -6.84 16.90 -25.30
CA HIS A 3 -5.84 16.05 -25.97
C HIS A 3 -5.44 14.80 -25.17
N PHE A 4 -5.60 14.83 -23.84
CA PHE A 4 -5.30 13.72 -22.92
C PHE A 4 -6.50 12.76 -22.85
N LEU A 5 -7.71 13.31 -22.71
CA LEU A 5 -8.96 12.59 -22.91
C LEU A 5 -9.04 12.01 -24.33
N ASN A 6 -8.52 12.65 -25.38
CA ASN A 6 -8.50 12.07 -26.73
C ASN A 6 -7.71 10.78 -26.89
N ARG A 7 -6.75 10.49 -26.00
CA ARG A 7 -6.02 9.22 -26.01
C ARG A 7 -6.77 8.10 -25.28
N TRP A 8 -7.79 8.44 -24.49
CA TRP A 8 -8.63 7.51 -23.72
C TRP A 8 -10.09 7.44 -24.24
N PHE A 9 -10.59 8.51 -24.85
CA PHE A 9 -11.94 8.75 -25.34
C PHE A 9 -11.90 9.80 -26.48
N GLY A 10 -11.76 9.36 -27.73
CA GLY A 10 -11.51 10.23 -28.88
C GLY A 10 -12.61 11.25 -29.21
N PHE A 11 -12.28 12.53 -29.20
CA PHE A 11 -13.03 13.63 -29.83
C PHE A 11 -12.13 14.60 -30.62
N LEU A 12 -12.30 14.61 -31.94
CA LEU A 12 -11.72 15.62 -32.84
C LEU A 12 -12.51 16.94 -32.81
N GLN A 13 -11.81 18.08 -32.66
CA GLN A 13 -12.12 19.29 -33.42
C GLN A 13 -10.93 20.25 -33.58
N SER A 14 -10.68 20.65 -34.83
CA SER A 14 -9.59 21.54 -35.25
C SER A 14 -9.84 23.01 -34.90
N SER A 15 -8.80 23.80 -34.62
CA SER A 15 -8.49 25.01 -35.41
C SER A 15 -7.13 25.64 -35.05
N THR A 16 -6.71 26.56 -35.92
CA THR A 16 -5.35 26.98 -36.24
C THR A 16 -4.84 28.26 -35.57
N ASN A 17 -3.52 28.31 -35.34
CA ASN A 17 -2.57 29.40 -35.56
C ASN A 17 -2.43 30.64 -34.61
N THR A 18 -1.16 30.81 -34.20
CA THR A 18 -0.30 32.01 -34.16
C THR A 18 -0.20 32.95 -32.93
N LYS A 19 1.01 32.88 -32.33
CA LYS A 19 2.04 33.95 -32.11
C LYS A 19 2.25 34.57 -30.71
N VAL A 20 3.42 34.21 -30.15
CA VAL A 20 4.55 35.04 -29.65
C VAL A 20 4.29 36.10 -28.58
N ARG A 21 4.97 35.99 -27.41
CA ARG A 21 5.73 37.05 -26.69
C ARG A 21 6.48 36.54 -25.41
N PRO A 22 7.35 37.33 -24.75
CA PRO A 22 8.74 36.96 -24.44
C PRO A 22 9.07 36.61 -22.96
N ALA A 23 10.29 36.10 -22.78
CA ALA A 23 10.99 35.67 -21.55
C ALA A 23 10.93 36.62 -20.31
N PRO A 24 10.96 36.06 -19.09
CA PRO A 24 11.13 36.81 -17.84
C PRO A 24 12.61 36.88 -17.38
N PRO A 25 12.95 37.80 -16.45
CA PRO A 25 14.33 38.05 -16.03
C PRO A 25 14.77 37.18 -14.83
N ARG A 26 16.03 36.75 -14.88
CA ARG A 26 16.81 36.07 -13.82
C ARG A 26 16.75 36.79 -12.46
N ARG A 27 16.56 36.03 -11.37
CA ARG A 27 16.93 36.45 -10.02
C ARG A 27 17.77 35.41 -9.27
N ARG A 28 18.85 35.97 -8.72
CA ARG A 28 19.97 35.46 -7.93
C ARG A 28 19.61 34.57 -6.73
N LEU A 29 20.36 33.46 -6.65
CA LEU A 29 20.64 32.63 -5.49
C LEU A 29 21.11 33.46 -4.27
N ARG A 30 20.62 33.09 -3.08
CA ARG A 30 21.21 33.43 -1.79
C ARG A 30 21.61 32.13 -1.10
N ALA A 31 22.91 32.03 -0.80
CA ALA A 31 23.47 31.00 0.04
C ALA A 31 23.09 31.26 1.49
N GLU A 32 22.61 30.23 2.19
CA GLU A 32 22.57 30.17 3.65
C GLU A 32 23.36 28.95 4.13
N THR A 33 23.83 29.09 5.35
CA THR A 33 25.13 28.62 5.85
C THR A 33 25.02 27.34 6.67
N LEU A 34 25.96 26.43 6.39
CA LEU A 34 26.38 25.30 7.21
C LEU A 34 26.65 25.72 8.68
N GLU A 35 25.86 25.23 9.63
CA GLU A 35 26.31 24.95 11.00
C GLU A 35 25.20 24.25 11.81
N THR A 36 25.13 22.91 11.72
CA THR A 36 24.78 21.99 12.83
C THR A 36 24.90 20.53 12.35
N ARG A 37 26.13 20.05 12.14
CA ARG A 37 26.42 18.61 12.10
C ARG A 37 26.94 18.18 13.46
N GLN A 38 26.16 17.41 14.21
CA GLN A 38 26.71 16.52 15.23
C GLN A 38 27.41 15.37 14.48
N LEU A 39 28.70 15.18 14.78
CA LEU A 39 29.53 14.15 14.20
C LEU A 39 29.06 12.75 14.64
N LEU A 40 28.86 11.87 13.66
CA LEU A 40 28.83 10.42 13.76
C LEU A 40 29.97 9.92 14.66
N ALA A 41 29.62 9.42 15.84
CA ALA A 41 30.50 8.57 16.63
C ALA A 41 30.07 7.13 16.36
N ALA A 42 30.95 6.31 15.78
CA ALA A 42 30.71 4.89 15.58
C ALA A 42 30.31 4.23 16.91
N ASN A 43 29.20 3.49 16.92
CA ASN A 43 28.77 2.76 18.10
C ASN A 43 29.73 1.58 18.33
N LEU A 44 30.60 1.73 19.33
CA LEU A 44 31.64 0.72 19.64
C LEU A 44 31.06 -0.62 20.14
N PHE A 45 29.75 -0.68 20.37
CA PHE A 45 29.01 -1.84 20.84
C PHE A 45 28.13 -2.48 19.76
N HIS A 46 28.20 -2.02 18.51
CA HIS A 46 27.51 -2.59 17.36
C HIS A 46 28.51 -3.22 16.38
N ASN A 47 28.14 -4.38 15.81
CA ASN A 47 28.90 -5.05 14.77
C ASN A 47 28.36 -4.65 13.39
N GLU A 48 28.97 -3.65 12.76
CA GLU A 48 28.56 -3.12 11.44
C GLU A 48 28.60 -4.16 10.31
N LEU A 49 29.38 -5.25 10.46
CA LEU A 49 29.54 -6.27 9.40
C LEU A 49 28.59 -7.45 9.58
N MET A 50 28.35 -7.85 10.83
CA MET A 50 27.44 -8.95 11.19
C MET A 50 26.81 -8.64 12.54
N PRO A 51 25.71 -7.86 12.57
CA PRO A 51 25.11 -7.37 13.81
C PRO A 51 24.81 -8.48 14.84
N GLU A 52 24.38 -9.64 14.36
CA GLU A 52 24.04 -10.80 15.21
C GLU A 52 25.24 -11.61 15.68
N ASP A 53 26.44 -11.40 15.11
CA ASP A 53 27.72 -11.90 15.64
C ASP A 53 28.23 -10.95 16.72
N VAL A 54 27.53 -11.01 17.85
CA VAL A 54 27.74 -10.17 19.02
C VAL A 54 29.11 -10.43 19.67
N ASN A 55 29.67 -11.63 19.49
CA ASN A 55 30.96 -11.97 20.07
C ASN A 55 32.15 -11.75 19.10
N ASN A 56 31.86 -11.42 17.84
CA ASN A 56 32.79 -11.10 16.76
C ASN A 56 33.75 -12.25 16.44
N ASP A 57 33.27 -13.51 16.48
CA ASP A 57 34.05 -14.71 16.11
C ASP A 57 33.82 -15.17 14.66
N GLY A 58 32.97 -14.47 13.92
CA GLY A 58 32.60 -14.76 12.54
C GLY A 58 31.48 -15.78 12.38
N VAL A 59 30.81 -16.19 13.47
CA VAL A 59 29.73 -17.19 13.43
C VAL A 59 28.56 -16.76 14.32
N VAL A 60 27.37 -16.61 13.75
CA VAL A 60 26.14 -16.42 14.55
C VAL A 60 25.74 -17.76 15.17
N SER A 61 25.79 -17.83 16.49
CA SER A 61 25.49 -19.04 17.24
C SER A 61 24.63 -18.76 18.46
N ALA A 62 24.17 -19.81 19.15
CA ALA A 62 23.50 -19.65 20.44
C ALA A 62 24.37 -18.92 21.49
N VAL A 63 25.70 -18.84 21.27
CA VAL A 63 26.62 -18.09 22.14
C VAL A 63 26.39 -16.59 22.01
N ASP A 64 26.02 -16.09 20.84
CA ASP A 64 25.78 -14.67 20.58
C ASP A 64 24.48 -14.19 21.25
N ALA A 65 23.41 -14.97 21.11
CA ALA A 65 22.16 -14.73 21.83
C ALA A 65 22.36 -14.76 23.35
N LEU A 66 23.16 -15.73 23.83
CA LEU A 66 23.50 -15.82 25.25
C LEU A 66 24.39 -14.65 25.70
N THR A 67 25.19 -14.07 24.81
CA THR A 67 26.05 -12.91 25.10
C THR A 67 25.21 -11.67 25.35
N VAL A 68 24.20 -11.41 24.50
CA VAL A 68 23.23 -10.31 24.71
C VAL A 68 22.45 -10.51 26.01
N ILE A 69 21.87 -11.69 26.22
CA ILE A 69 21.08 -12.01 27.42
C ILE A 69 21.91 -11.87 28.70
N ASN A 70 23.17 -12.30 28.68
CA ASN A 70 24.06 -12.15 29.83
C ASN A 70 24.39 -10.68 30.10
N GLU A 71 24.56 -9.86 29.06
CA GLU A 71 24.85 -8.45 29.21
C GLU A 71 23.65 -7.67 29.76
N MET A 72 22.43 -7.97 29.27
CA MET A 72 21.18 -7.45 29.85
C MET A 72 21.06 -7.78 31.35
N ASN A 73 21.41 -9.02 31.73
CA ASN A 73 21.36 -9.47 33.12
C ASN A 73 22.46 -8.85 34.00
N ARG A 74 23.61 -8.46 33.42
CA ARG A 74 24.64 -7.68 34.13
C ARG A 74 24.18 -6.26 34.40
N GLN A 75 23.58 -5.60 33.41
CA GLN A 75 23.07 -4.23 33.57
C GLN A 75 21.95 -4.13 34.62
N ARG A 76 21.08 -5.15 34.71
CA ARG A 76 20.02 -5.23 35.74
C ARG A 76 20.53 -5.38 37.19
N ASN A 77 21.79 -5.78 37.40
CA ASN A 77 22.36 -6.05 38.73
C ASN A 77 23.39 -5.00 39.19
N HIS A 78 23.58 -3.89 38.46
CA HIS A 78 24.48 -2.81 38.83
C HIS A 78 23.77 -1.47 38.96
N ASP A 79 23.48 -1.07 40.20
CA ASP A 79 23.09 0.28 40.56
C ASP A 79 24.26 1.26 40.28
N GLY A 80 24.20 1.97 39.15
CA GLY A 80 24.65 3.37 39.11
C GLY A 80 26.04 3.71 38.56
N VAL A 81 26.66 2.92 37.68
CA VAL A 81 27.77 3.41 36.84
C VAL A 81 27.63 2.88 35.41
N ALA A 82 27.46 3.77 34.44
CA ALA A 82 27.53 3.43 33.02
C ALA A 82 28.92 2.87 32.69
N SER A 83 28.99 1.58 32.41
CA SER A 83 30.20 0.91 31.94
C SER A 83 30.41 1.26 30.46
N THR A 84 31.14 2.32 30.17
CA THR A 84 31.52 2.72 28.80
C THR A 84 32.73 1.95 28.26
N VAL A 85 33.06 0.78 28.83
CA VAL A 85 34.24 0.00 28.43
C VAL A 85 33.83 -1.42 28.10
N ASN A 86 33.86 -1.73 26.80
CA ASN A 86 33.80 -3.08 26.27
C ASN A 86 35.09 -3.84 26.62
N GLU A 87 35.18 -4.46 27.79
CA GLU A 87 36.40 -5.18 28.22
C GLU A 87 36.68 -6.48 27.43
N ARG A 88 35.80 -6.88 26.50
CA ARG A 88 35.90 -8.17 25.79
C ARG A 88 35.72 -8.12 24.27
N GLY A 89 35.54 -6.95 23.66
CA GLY A 89 35.26 -6.84 22.22
C GLY A 89 33.86 -7.29 21.81
N MET A 90 32.94 -7.47 22.77
CA MET A 90 31.56 -7.90 22.55
C MET A 90 30.71 -6.72 22.07
N ARG A 91 29.83 -6.96 21.10
CA ARG A 91 29.00 -5.94 20.44
C ARG A 91 27.52 -6.28 20.60
N PRO A 92 26.97 -6.14 21.82
CA PRO A 92 25.63 -6.64 22.18
C PRO A 92 24.47 -5.78 21.68
N ASP A 93 24.75 -4.63 21.07
CA ASP A 93 23.77 -3.76 20.45
C ASP A 93 23.61 -4.18 18.99
N VAL A 94 22.61 -4.99 18.72
CA VAL A 94 22.39 -5.65 17.42
C VAL A 94 21.62 -4.73 16.48
N ASN A 95 20.68 -3.93 16.98
CA ASN A 95 19.91 -2.99 16.16
C ASN A 95 20.51 -1.57 16.08
N ASN A 96 21.67 -1.34 16.71
CA ASN A 96 22.39 -0.07 16.74
C ASN A 96 21.60 1.10 17.37
N ASP A 97 20.67 0.81 18.29
CA ASP A 97 19.82 1.81 18.94
C ASP A 97 20.48 2.46 20.18
N GLY A 98 21.68 2.01 20.55
CA GLY A 98 22.43 2.46 21.70
C GLY A 98 22.00 1.82 23.03
N ARG A 99 21.15 0.79 23.01
CA ARG A 99 20.62 0.07 24.17
C ARG A 99 20.86 -1.44 24.00
N HIS A 100 20.94 -2.16 25.12
CA HIS A 100 21.07 -3.62 25.12
C HIS A 100 19.78 -4.21 25.70
N THR A 101 18.84 -4.56 24.83
CA THR A 101 17.48 -4.96 25.19
C THR A 101 17.20 -6.41 24.79
N SER A 102 15.99 -6.88 25.10
CA SER A 102 15.52 -8.18 24.64
C SER A 102 15.37 -8.25 23.12
N LEU A 103 15.24 -7.09 22.46
CA LEU A 103 15.13 -7.01 21.00
C LEU A 103 16.43 -7.47 20.32
N ASP A 104 17.58 -7.04 20.84
CA ASP A 104 18.90 -7.48 20.37
C ASP A 104 19.07 -9.00 20.49
N ALA A 105 18.57 -9.59 21.58
CA ALA A 105 18.63 -11.04 21.78
C ALA A 105 17.68 -11.78 20.83
N LEU A 106 16.51 -11.21 20.55
CA LEU A 106 15.51 -11.76 19.65
C LEU A 106 16.00 -11.79 18.20
N MET A 107 16.71 -10.74 17.76
CA MET A 107 17.28 -10.70 16.40
C MET A 107 18.26 -11.87 16.16
N VAL A 108 19.15 -12.13 17.14
CA VAL A 108 20.06 -13.28 17.06
C VAL A 108 19.30 -14.62 17.09
N ILE A 109 18.26 -14.74 17.92
CA ILE A 109 17.46 -15.98 18.02
C ILE A 109 16.67 -16.24 16.73
N ASN A 110 16.06 -15.21 16.15
CA ASN A 110 15.31 -15.34 14.90
C ASN A 110 16.24 -15.70 13.74
N ARG A 111 17.46 -15.14 13.72
CA ARG A 111 18.51 -15.56 12.79
C ARG A 111 18.85 -17.05 12.91
N LEU A 112 19.02 -17.56 14.13
CA LEU A 112 19.31 -18.97 14.38
C LEU A 112 18.15 -19.90 13.98
N ASN A 113 16.91 -19.46 14.16
CA ASN A 113 15.72 -20.23 13.79
C ASN A 113 15.55 -20.31 12.26
N ARG A 114 15.82 -19.21 11.54
CA ARG A 114 15.85 -19.17 10.08
C ARG A 114 16.90 -20.14 9.49
N GLU A 115 18.06 -20.26 10.13
CA GLU A 115 19.11 -21.20 9.67
C GLU A 115 18.84 -22.67 10.03
N GLN A 116 18.13 -22.94 11.14
CA GLN A 116 17.74 -24.32 11.52
C GLN A 116 16.61 -24.89 10.66
N GLY A 117 15.75 -24.04 10.08
CA GLY A 117 14.72 -24.44 9.11
C GLY A 117 15.28 -25.05 7.82
N ARG A 118 16.51 -24.70 7.44
CA ARG A 118 17.18 -25.21 6.21
C ARG A 118 17.83 -26.61 6.38
N HIS A 119 17.72 -27.25 7.55
CA HIS A 119 18.37 -28.54 7.84
C HIS A 119 17.43 -29.65 8.33
N HIS A 120 16.20 -29.70 7.82
CA HIS A 120 15.32 -30.87 7.97
C HIS A 120 15.03 -31.58 6.64
N VAL A 121 16.04 -32.24 6.09
CA VAL A 121 15.85 -33.24 5.03
C VAL A 121 15.59 -34.62 5.68
N PRO A 122 14.51 -35.35 5.35
CA PRO A 122 14.33 -36.72 5.82
C PRO A 122 15.40 -37.65 5.24
N ASN A 123 16.14 -38.34 6.12
CA ASN A 123 17.10 -39.38 5.75
C ASN A 123 16.42 -40.56 5.02
N ASP A 124 16.72 -40.76 3.73
CA ASP A 124 16.57 -42.06 3.05
C ASP A 124 17.89 -42.85 3.11
N PRO A 125 17.94 -44.07 3.69
CA PRO A 125 19.17 -44.83 3.83
C PRO A 125 19.37 -45.83 2.68
N SER A 126 20.28 -45.53 1.74
CA SER A 126 21.04 -46.61 1.07
C SER A 126 22.37 -46.19 0.43
N GLN A 127 23.46 -46.64 1.07
CA GLN A 127 24.71 -47.18 0.51
C GLN A 127 25.58 -46.29 -0.42
N ASN A 128 26.91 -46.27 -0.37
CA ASN A 128 27.99 -46.83 0.45
C ASN A 128 29.29 -46.23 -0.14
N ASP A 129 30.29 -46.00 0.72
CA ASP A 129 31.76 -46.01 0.51
C ASP A 129 32.35 -45.87 -0.91
N ASP A 130 33.31 -44.95 -1.13
CA ASP A 130 34.75 -45.24 -0.91
C ASP A 130 35.67 -44.05 -1.33
N THR A 131 36.53 -43.64 -0.38
CA THR A 131 37.89 -43.04 -0.42
C THR A 131 38.41 -42.01 -1.47
N SER A 132 38.79 -40.84 -0.93
CA SER A 132 40.19 -40.32 -0.77
C SER A 132 40.74 -39.14 -1.61
N GLN A 133 41.33 -38.20 -0.84
CA GLN A 133 42.49 -37.29 -1.08
C GLN A 133 42.25 -35.98 -1.89
N ASN A 134 42.28 -34.80 -1.23
CA ASN A 134 43.45 -33.89 -0.97
C ASN A 134 43.96 -33.26 -2.30
N THR A 135 44.03 -31.96 -2.57
CA THR A 135 44.44 -30.75 -1.82
C THR A 135 44.01 -29.47 -2.58
N ASP A 136 44.18 -28.32 -1.91
CA ASP A 136 44.42 -26.96 -2.44
C ASP A 136 43.25 -25.97 -2.43
N THR A 137 43.07 -25.38 -1.25
CA THR A 137 42.58 -24.03 -1.02
C THR A 137 43.56 -22.99 -1.59
N PRO A 138 43.05 -21.88 -2.14
CA PRO A 138 43.59 -20.58 -1.85
C PRO A 138 42.55 -19.72 -1.13
N SER A 139 43.00 -19.18 -0.01
CA SER A 139 42.41 -18.07 0.73
C SER A 139 42.43 -16.75 -0.06
N GLY A 140 41.28 -16.09 -0.10
CA GLY A 140 41.00 -14.66 -0.29
C GLY A 140 39.49 -14.54 0.02
N ASP A 141 39.00 -13.80 1.01
CA ASP A 141 39.21 -12.37 1.28
C ASP A 141 39.25 -11.56 -0.02
N GLU A 142 38.22 -11.77 -0.83
CA GLU A 142 37.77 -10.80 -1.83
C GLU A 142 36.41 -10.26 -1.36
N ASN A 143 36.36 -8.94 -1.28
CA ASN A 143 35.19 -8.09 -1.13
C ASN A 143 34.05 -8.62 -2.01
N PRO A 144 32.80 -8.79 -1.54
CA PRO A 144 31.71 -9.02 -2.47
C PRO A 144 31.39 -7.68 -3.14
N GLU A 145 32.16 -7.35 -4.18
CA GLU A 145 31.67 -6.47 -5.24
C GLU A 145 30.34 -7.08 -5.72
N THR A 146 29.34 -6.23 -5.89
CA THR A 146 28.03 -6.56 -6.47
C THR A 146 28.23 -7.34 -7.77
N ASP A 147 28.04 -8.66 -7.77
CA ASP A 147 28.05 -9.45 -9.00
C ASP A 147 26.65 -9.38 -9.60
N LEU A 148 26.25 -8.16 -10.00
CA LEU A 148 25.09 -7.98 -10.86
C LEU A 148 25.35 -8.83 -12.09
N THR A 149 24.43 -9.75 -12.42
CA THR A 149 24.60 -10.60 -13.59
C THR A 149 24.90 -9.74 -14.82
N ASP A 150 25.84 -10.15 -15.69
CA ASP A 150 26.12 -9.49 -16.98
C ASP A 150 24.86 -9.28 -17.85
N GLU A 151 23.77 -9.95 -17.49
CA GLU A 151 22.48 -9.90 -18.15
C GLU A 151 21.53 -8.92 -17.44
N VAL A 152 20.97 -8.00 -18.23
CA VAL A 152 20.02 -6.97 -17.77
C VAL A 152 18.66 -7.25 -18.39
N ARG A 153 17.59 -7.10 -17.60
CA ARG A 153 16.21 -7.22 -18.09
C ARG A 153 15.95 -6.25 -19.25
N SER A 154 15.37 -6.74 -20.35
CA SER A 154 14.95 -5.87 -21.44
C SER A 154 13.86 -4.90 -20.99
N ILE A 155 13.74 -3.78 -21.69
CA ILE A 155 12.72 -2.76 -21.39
C ILE A 155 11.31 -3.21 -21.77
N ASP A 156 11.18 -4.08 -22.77
CA ASP A 156 9.90 -4.60 -23.26
C ASP A 156 9.46 -5.91 -22.58
N GLY A 157 10.23 -6.42 -21.61
CA GLY A 157 9.97 -7.66 -20.90
C GLY A 157 10.33 -8.95 -21.67
N SER A 158 10.80 -8.85 -22.92
CA SER A 158 11.19 -10.00 -23.74
C SER A 158 12.45 -10.73 -23.24
N ASN A 159 12.58 -11.99 -23.65
CA ASN A 159 13.71 -12.86 -23.30
C ASN A 159 13.89 -13.14 -21.80
N ASN A 160 12.89 -12.83 -20.97
CA ASN A 160 12.86 -13.28 -19.59
C ASN A 160 12.84 -14.82 -19.54
N ASN A 161 11.85 -15.44 -20.18
CA ASN A 161 11.82 -16.88 -20.36
C ASN A 161 12.65 -17.28 -21.59
N LEU A 162 13.68 -18.12 -21.40
CA LEU A 162 14.58 -18.51 -22.49
C LEU A 162 13.99 -19.57 -23.44
N GLU A 163 12.97 -20.31 -22.99
CA GLU A 163 12.27 -21.31 -23.80
C GLU A 163 11.11 -20.67 -24.60
N ASN A 164 10.46 -19.68 -24.01
CA ASN A 164 9.37 -18.90 -24.58
C ASN A 164 9.67 -17.39 -24.51
N PRO A 165 10.52 -16.84 -25.40
CA PRO A 165 11.03 -15.47 -25.30
C PRO A 165 9.97 -14.36 -25.30
N ASP A 166 8.76 -14.65 -25.76
CA ASP A 166 7.65 -13.67 -25.85
C ASP A 166 6.79 -13.64 -24.56
N TYR A 167 6.99 -14.57 -23.61
CA TYR A 167 6.24 -14.58 -22.34
C TYR A 167 6.46 -13.29 -21.55
N GLY A 168 5.37 -12.67 -21.12
CA GLY A 168 5.37 -11.41 -20.36
C GLY A 168 5.85 -10.17 -21.13
N THR A 169 6.07 -10.28 -22.44
CA THR A 169 6.49 -9.15 -23.29
C THR A 169 5.33 -8.17 -23.48
N ALA A 170 5.65 -6.87 -23.58
CA ALA A 170 4.68 -5.84 -23.90
C ALA A 170 3.97 -6.08 -25.25
N ASN A 171 2.69 -5.74 -25.34
CA ASN A 171 1.80 -6.00 -26.48
C ASN A 171 1.53 -7.49 -26.72
N SER A 172 1.52 -8.29 -25.66
CA SER A 172 1.11 -9.70 -25.69
C SER A 172 -0.39 -9.85 -25.39
N PRO A 173 -1.06 -10.89 -25.91
CA PRO A 173 -2.43 -11.20 -25.51
C PRO A 173 -2.52 -11.51 -24.01
N LEU A 174 -3.62 -11.09 -23.38
CA LEU A 174 -3.96 -11.54 -22.02
C LEU A 174 -4.23 -13.05 -22.02
N LEU A 175 -3.85 -13.70 -20.92
CA LEU A 175 -4.17 -15.10 -20.66
C LEU A 175 -5.67 -15.25 -20.32
N ARG A 176 -6.24 -16.40 -20.65
CA ARG A 176 -7.56 -16.82 -20.15
C ARG A 176 -7.44 -18.04 -19.28
N VAL A 177 -7.97 -17.96 -18.07
CA VAL A 177 -8.14 -19.13 -17.19
C VAL A 177 -9.53 -19.72 -17.36
N ALA A 178 -10.56 -18.87 -17.41
CA ALA A 178 -11.89 -19.24 -17.87
C ALA A 178 -12.06 -19.01 -19.37
N ASP A 179 -12.81 -19.87 -20.05
CA ASP A 179 -13.11 -19.70 -21.48
C ASP A 179 -13.80 -18.36 -21.74
N ALA A 180 -13.53 -17.75 -22.91
CA ALA A 180 -14.18 -16.50 -23.33
C ALA A 180 -15.70 -16.69 -23.49
N ASP A 181 -16.50 -15.79 -22.93
CA ASP A 181 -17.96 -15.85 -22.92
C ASP A 181 -18.60 -14.74 -23.78
N TYR A 182 -18.19 -14.65 -25.04
CA TYR A 182 -18.80 -13.74 -26.02
C TYR A 182 -20.21 -14.20 -26.41
N ALA A 183 -21.11 -13.26 -26.72
CA ALA A 183 -22.50 -13.57 -27.06
C ALA A 183 -22.65 -14.44 -28.33
N ASP A 184 -21.74 -14.28 -29.29
CA ASP A 184 -21.63 -15.12 -30.49
C ASP A 184 -20.55 -16.21 -30.36
N GLY A 185 -19.87 -16.28 -29.22
CA GLY A 185 -18.70 -17.10 -28.95
C GLY A 185 -17.43 -16.66 -29.70
N ILE A 186 -17.42 -15.48 -30.34
CA ILE A 186 -16.32 -15.01 -31.16
C ILE A 186 -15.82 -13.64 -30.69
N SER A 187 -16.67 -12.62 -30.73
CA SER A 187 -16.26 -11.23 -30.47
C SER A 187 -17.43 -10.27 -30.18
N GLU A 188 -18.69 -10.69 -30.33
CA GLU A 188 -19.83 -9.86 -29.94
C GLU A 188 -19.87 -9.78 -28.40
N PRO A 189 -19.83 -8.57 -27.79
CA PRO A 189 -19.74 -8.41 -26.34
C PRO A 189 -20.77 -9.23 -25.54
N ALA A 190 -20.37 -9.68 -24.36
CA ALA A 190 -21.19 -10.48 -23.47
C ALA A 190 -22.35 -9.70 -22.83
N GLY A 191 -23.21 -10.41 -22.07
CA GLY A 191 -24.20 -9.79 -21.18
C GLY A 191 -25.41 -9.19 -21.87
N THR A 192 -25.74 -9.58 -23.11
CA THR A 192 -26.96 -9.13 -23.82
C THR A 192 -28.27 -9.54 -23.14
N ASP A 193 -28.20 -10.52 -22.23
CA ASP A 193 -29.28 -11.05 -21.41
C ASP A 193 -29.26 -10.53 -19.97
N ARG A 194 -28.32 -9.62 -19.64
CA ARG A 194 -28.16 -8.99 -18.32
C ARG A 194 -28.70 -7.54 -18.35
N PRO A 195 -29.06 -6.95 -17.20
CA PRO A 195 -29.42 -5.53 -17.12
C PRO A 195 -28.29 -4.62 -17.61
N SER A 196 -28.61 -3.35 -17.86
CA SER A 196 -27.57 -2.39 -18.22
C SER A 196 -26.59 -2.20 -17.05
N ALA A 197 -25.31 -1.97 -17.37
CA ALA A 197 -24.28 -1.77 -16.34
C ALA A 197 -24.65 -0.63 -15.37
N ARG A 198 -25.30 0.43 -15.87
CA ARG A 198 -25.78 1.55 -15.05
C ARG A 198 -26.95 1.19 -14.15
N GLU A 199 -27.85 0.31 -14.57
CA GLU A 199 -28.92 -0.20 -13.71
C GLU A 199 -28.34 -1.01 -12.53
N ILE A 200 -27.31 -1.83 -12.81
CA ILE A 200 -26.60 -2.60 -11.78
C ILE A 200 -25.91 -1.64 -10.80
N SER A 201 -25.10 -0.70 -11.30
CA SER A 201 -24.43 0.33 -10.49
C SER A 201 -25.42 1.12 -9.59
N ASN A 202 -26.57 1.50 -10.13
CA ASN A 202 -27.60 2.20 -9.35
C ASN A 202 -28.22 1.37 -8.23
N THR A 203 -28.19 0.05 -8.36
CA THR A 203 -28.90 -0.84 -7.44
C THR A 203 -27.99 -1.32 -6.31
N VAL A 204 -26.70 -1.56 -6.59
CA VAL A 204 -25.79 -2.18 -5.62
C VAL A 204 -24.60 -1.32 -5.20
N ALA A 205 -24.26 -0.26 -5.92
CA ALA A 205 -22.96 0.40 -5.74
C ALA A 205 -23.00 1.82 -5.16
N ALA A 206 -24.16 2.27 -4.67
CA ALA A 206 -24.24 3.56 -4.00
C ALA A 206 -23.65 3.44 -2.59
N ALA A 207 -22.60 4.20 -2.31
CA ALA A 207 -21.96 4.20 -0.99
C ALA A 207 -22.81 4.84 0.11
N ASP A 208 -22.62 4.36 1.34
CA ASP A 208 -23.10 5.04 2.54
C ASP A 208 -22.47 6.44 2.63
N PRO A 209 -23.28 7.52 2.78
CA PRO A 209 -22.75 8.86 3.02
C PRO A 209 -21.88 9.00 4.28
N GLU A 210 -22.03 8.11 5.26
CA GLU A 210 -21.18 8.06 6.46
C GLU A 210 -19.87 7.27 6.22
N GLY A 211 -19.75 6.57 5.09
CA GLY A 211 -18.59 5.76 4.70
C GLY A 211 -18.49 4.44 5.47
N THR A 212 -18.01 3.40 4.80
CA THR A 212 -17.66 2.12 5.44
C THR A 212 -16.15 2.00 5.38
N THR A 213 -15.49 2.09 6.55
CA THR A 213 -14.03 1.96 6.64
C THR A 213 -13.62 0.49 6.67
N ASN A 214 -12.41 0.19 6.21
CA ASN A 214 -11.93 -1.18 6.11
C ASN A 214 -11.78 -1.86 7.49
N ASP A 215 -12.39 -3.03 7.66
CA ASP A 215 -12.42 -3.82 8.90
C ASP A 215 -11.05 -4.39 9.30
N ARG A 216 -10.08 -4.43 8.37
CA ARG A 216 -8.69 -4.84 8.62
C ARG A 216 -7.75 -3.67 8.87
N ASN A 217 -8.30 -2.47 9.10
CA ASN A 217 -7.57 -1.24 9.36
C ASN A 217 -6.57 -0.87 8.25
N LEU A 218 -6.87 -1.22 7.00
CA LEU A 218 -6.02 -0.85 5.88
C LEU A 218 -6.06 0.66 5.67
N SER A 219 -4.89 1.25 5.47
CA SER A 219 -4.78 2.66 5.11
C SER A 219 -5.00 2.86 3.60
N ASP A 220 -5.14 4.12 3.20
CA ASP A 220 -5.19 4.53 1.79
C ASP A 220 -3.99 4.05 0.95
N PHE A 221 -2.88 3.64 1.57
CA PHE A 221 -1.77 3.01 0.82
C PHE A 221 -2.17 1.72 0.11
N VAL A 222 -3.23 1.01 0.55
CA VAL A 222 -3.69 -0.20 -0.16
C VAL A 222 -4.07 0.12 -1.61
N TYR A 223 -4.78 1.23 -1.86
CA TYR A 223 -5.16 1.59 -3.22
C TYR A 223 -4.03 2.33 -3.95
N LEU A 224 -3.25 3.16 -3.25
CA LEU A 224 -2.14 3.89 -3.87
C LEU A 224 -1.08 2.94 -4.41
N TRP A 225 -0.69 1.94 -3.62
CA TRP A 225 0.25 0.92 -4.06
C TRP A 225 -0.40 -0.03 -5.06
N GLY A 226 -1.64 -0.47 -4.81
CA GLY A 226 -2.37 -1.34 -5.73
C GLY A 226 -2.44 -0.76 -7.14
N GLN A 227 -2.81 0.52 -7.27
CA GLN A 227 -2.82 1.22 -8.55
C GLN A 227 -1.42 1.39 -9.14
N PHE A 228 -0.41 1.69 -8.31
CA PHE A 228 0.97 1.81 -8.78
C PHE A 228 1.52 0.50 -9.37
N ILE A 229 1.12 -0.66 -8.82
CA ILE A 229 1.48 -1.99 -9.33
C ILE A 229 0.62 -2.41 -10.52
N ASP A 230 -0.69 -2.16 -10.53
CA ASP A 230 -1.57 -2.37 -11.69
C ASP A 230 -0.97 -1.71 -12.93
N HIS A 231 -0.47 -0.49 -12.75
CA HIS A 231 0.12 0.30 -13.83
C HIS A 231 1.51 -0.19 -14.28
N ASP A 232 2.13 -1.12 -13.56
CA ASP A 232 3.36 -1.81 -13.95
C ASP A 232 3.07 -3.05 -14.81
N ILE A 233 2.00 -3.78 -14.46
CA ILE A 233 1.79 -5.14 -14.98
C ILE A 233 0.69 -5.25 -16.03
N ASP A 234 -0.28 -4.33 -16.09
CA ASP A 234 -1.28 -4.36 -17.16
C ASP A 234 -1.81 -3.01 -17.66
N LEU A 235 -2.10 -2.99 -18.97
CA LEU A 235 -2.74 -1.88 -19.68
C LEU A 235 -3.49 -2.39 -20.91
N SER A 236 -4.82 -2.42 -20.83
CA SER A 236 -5.67 -2.65 -22.00
C SER A 236 -6.02 -1.34 -22.71
N LEU A 237 -5.52 -1.15 -23.92
CA LEU A 237 -5.84 0.03 -24.74
C LEU A 237 -7.21 -0.08 -25.40
N THR A 238 -7.84 1.06 -25.64
CA THR A 238 -9.07 1.15 -26.44
C THR A 238 -8.77 1.37 -27.92
N GLN A 239 -9.65 0.90 -28.79
CA GLN A 239 -9.59 1.18 -30.22
C GLN A 239 -9.61 2.68 -30.49
N ASP A 240 -8.89 3.12 -31.51
CA ASP A 240 -8.83 4.52 -31.93
C ASP A 240 -9.21 4.70 -33.42
N GLY A 241 -9.53 5.94 -33.80
CA GLY A 241 -9.85 6.29 -35.19
C GLY A 241 -11.34 6.18 -35.56
N GLU A 242 -11.63 6.37 -36.85
CA GLU A 242 -13.01 6.43 -37.38
C GLU A 242 -13.71 5.05 -37.39
N ASP A 243 -12.94 3.97 -37.33
CA ASP A 243 -13.43 2.59 -37.35
C ASP A 243 -13.58 1.99 -35.93
N ALA A 244 -13.29 2.76 -34.88
CA ALA A 244 -13.40 2.31 -33.50
C ALA A 244 -14.86 1.96 -33.14
N GLU A 245 -15.06 0.77 -32.58
CA GLU A 245 -16.37 0.28 -32.21
C GLU A 245 -16.85 0.91 -30.89
N SER A 246 -18.06 1.46 -30.91
CA SER A 246 -18.76 1.90 -29.70
C SER A 246 -19.52 0.71 -29.08
N PHE A 247 -19.46 0.63 -27.76
CA PHE A 247 -20.22 -0.31 -26.93
C PHE A 247 -20.85 0.43 -25.74
N ASP A 248 -21.58 1.50 -26.07
CA ASP A 248 -22.17 2.42 -25.10
C ASP A 248 -23.08 1.73 -24.07
N ILE A 249 -23.07 2.27 -22.86
CA ILE A 249 -23.86 1.79 -21.72
C ILE A 249 -25.22 2.48 -21.74
N ALA A 250 -26.29 1.68 -21.79
CA ALA A 250 -27.65 2.19 -21.72
C ALA A 250 -27.96 2.78 -20.34
N VAL A 251 -28.41 4.04 -20.31
CA VAL A 251 -28.84 4.73 -19.08
C VAL A 251 -30.33 4.47 -18.84
N PRO A 252 -30.75 4.05 -17.62
CA PRO A 252 -32.16 3.90 -17.28
C PRO A 252 -32.93 5.22 -17.47
N THR A 253 -34.15 5.14 -18.02
CA THR A 253 -34.99 6.33 -18.21
C THR A 253 -35.28 7.03 -16.88
N GLY A 254 -34.95 8.30 -16.79
CA GLY A 254 -35.14 9.08 -15.57
C GLY A 254 -34.03 8.86 -14.53
N ASP A 255 -32.88 8.31 -14.92
CA ASP A 255 -31.68 8.27 -14.08
C ASP A 255 -31.40 9.67 -13.52
N LEU A 256 -31.17 9.75 -12.21
CA LEU A 256 -31.06 11.01 -11.47
C LEU A 256 -29.93 11.90 -12.00
N TYR A 257 -28.84 11.29 -12.48
CA TYR A 257 -27.61 11.96 -12.85
C TYR A 257 -27.49 12.08 -14.37
N PHE A 258 -27.69 10.98 -15.10
CA PHE A 258 -27.40 10.90 -16.52
C PHE A 258 -28.62 11.13 -17.43
N ASP A 259 -29.85 10.91 -16.96
CA ASP A 259 -31.09 11.23 -17.70
C ASP A 259 -32.15 11.93 -16.82
N PRO A 260 -31.81 13.07 -16.16
CA PRO A 260 -32.73 13.73 -15.23
C PRO A 260 -34.01 14.26 -15.90
N SER A 261 -34.01 14.38 -17.22
CA SER A 261 -35.17 14.79 -18.01
C SER A 261 -36.13 13.65 -18.37
N GLY A 262 -35.70 12.40 -18.16
CA GLY A 262 -36.46 11.20 -18.51
C GLY A 262 -36.66 11.04 -20.02
N SER A 263 -35.63 11.38 -20.81
CA SER A 263 -35.67 11.27 -22.26
C SER A 263 -35.68 9.82 -22.73
N GLY A 264 -34.99 8.93 -22.01
CA GLY A 264 -34.72 7.56 -22.43
C GLY A 264 -33.79 7.42 -23.64
N GLU A 265 -33.07 8.49 -24.01
CA GLU A 265 -32.14 8.52 -25.16
C GLU A 265 -30.66 8.64 -24.75
N GLU A 266 -30.37 8.91 -23.48
CA GLU A 266 -29.01 9.12 -22.98
C GLU A 266 -28.23 7.80 -22.83
N VAL A 267 -26.92 7.86 -23.02
CA VAL A 267 -25.97 6.74 -22.85
C VAL A 267 -24.68 7.23 -22.20
N ILE A 268 -23.97 6.34 -21.54
CA ILE A 268 -22.57 6.57 -21.13
C ILE A 268 -21.68 5.91 -22.18
N SER A 269 -20.87 6.69 -22.88
CA SER A 269 -20.08 6.19 -24.01
C SER A 269 -18.94 5.27 -23.57
N LEU A 270 -18.72 4.20 -24.33
CA LEU A 270 -17.59 3.29 -24.15
C LEU A 270 -17.06 2.88 -25.53
N THR A 271 -15.75 2.95 -25.73
CA THR A 271 -15.07 2.38 -26.89
C THR A 271 -14.50 1.02 -26.56
N ARG A 272 -14.67 0.05 -27.46
CA ARG A 272 -14.16 -1.32 -27.29
C ARG A 272 -12.64 -1.37 -27.15
N ALA A 273 -12.16 -2.37 -26.44
CA ALA A 273 -10.73 -2.64 -26.27
C ALA A 273 -10.08 -3.09 -27.59
N VAL A 274 -8.78 -2.85 -27.71
CA VAL A 274 -7.95 -3.41 -28.78
C VAL A 274 -7.86 -4.93 -28.59
N ILE A 275 -8.07 -5.66 -29.68
CA ILE A 275 -7.91 -7.12 -29.70
C ILE A 275 -6.62 -7.50 -30.41
N ALA A 276 -6.03 -8.62 -30.02
CA ALA A 276 -4.80 -9.15 -30.58
C ALA A 276 -4.99 -9.55 -32.05
N ASP A 277 -3.99 -9.25 -32.87
CA ASP A 277 -4.00 -9.54 -34.30
C ASP A 277 -4.26 -11.02 -34.58
N GLY A 278 -5.28 -11.30 -35.40
CA GLY A 278 -5.63 -12.66 -35.80
C GLY A 278 -6.58 -13.40 -34.86
N THR A 279 -7.03 -12.77 -33.77
CA THR A 279 -8.08 -13.28 -32.88
C THR A 279 -9.47 -12.79 -33.31
N GLY A 280 -10.54 -13.28 -32.67
CA GLY A 280 -11.92 -12.84 -32.97
C GLY A 280 -12.43 -13.31 -34.33
N THR A 281 -11.96 -14.48 -34.81
CA THR A 281 -12.24 -14.96 -36.17
C THR A 281 -13.24 -16.13 -36.23
N SER A 282 -13.37 -16.88 -35.14
CA SER A 282 -14.28 -18.03 -35.02
C SER A 282 -14.45 -18.44 -33.56
N THR A 283 -15.38 -19.35 -33.27
CA THR A 283 -15.58 -19.87 -31.90
C THR A 283 -14.40 -20.68 -31.38
N ASP A 284 -13.54 -21.19 -32.27
CA ASP A 284 -12.31 -21.89 -31.90
C ASP A 284 -11.11 -20.92 -31.75
N ASN A 285 -11.33 -19.62 -31.99
CA ASN A 285 -10.32 -18.55 -31.91
C ASN A 285 -11.05 -17.21 -31.61
N PRO A 286 -11.63 -17.07 -30.40
CA PRO A 286 -12.36 -15.89 -29.98
C PRO A 286 -11.42 -14.67 -29.87
N ALA A 287 -11.97 -13.49 -29.60
CA ALA A 287 -11.20 -12.27 -29.45
C ALA A 287 -10.41 -12.29 -28.15
N GLU A 288 -9.14 -11.88 -28.22
CA GLU A 288 -8.27 -11.72 -27.05
C GLU A 288 -7.81 -10.29 -26.95
N GLN A 289 -7.85 -9.70 -25.76
CA GLN A 289 -7.34 -8.34 -25.55
C GLN A 289 -5.83 -8.37 -25.34
N VAL A 290 -5.20 -7.22 -25.57
CA VAL A 290 -3.75 -7.06 -25.51
C VAL A 290 -3.36 -6.32 -24.24
N ASN A 291 -2.39 -6.86 -23.51
CA ASN A 291 -1.64 -6.10 -22.53
C ASN A 291 -0.57 -5.26 -23.24
N ALA A 292 -0.73 -3.94 -23.25
CA ALA A 292 0.17 -3.03 -23.96
C ALA A 292 1.52 -2.80 -23.25
N ILE A 293 1.64 -3.23 -22.00
CA ILE A 293 2.86 -3.14 -21.17
C ILE A 293 3.36 -4.53 -20.76
N THR A 294 4.49 -4.59 -20.07
CA THR A 294 5.07 -5.89 -19.66
C THR A 294 4.22 -6.54 -18.56
N ALA A 295 4.29 -7.86 -18.40
CA ALA A 295 3.57 -8.55 -17.32
C ALA A 295 4.35 -8.57 -15.99
N TRP A 296 5.55 -8.01 -15.97
CA TRP A 296 6.49 -8.16 -14.86
C TRP A 296 6.35 -7.01 -13.87
N ILE A 297 6.57 -7.29 -12.59
CA ILE A 297 6.88 -6.23 -11.62
C ILE A 297 8.33 -5.80 -11.88
N ASP A 298 8.52 -4.89 -12.83
CA ASP A 298 9.83 -4.47 -13.32
C ASP A 298 10.01 -2.95 -13.41
N GLY A 299 9.14 -2.21 -12.73
CA GLY A 299 9.21 -0.76 -12.67
C GLY A 299 8.88 -0.10 -14.01
N SER A 300 8.19 -0.77 -14.93
CA SER A 300 7.84 -0.23 -16.25
C SER A 300 6.95 1.00 -16.18
N GLN A 301 6.19 1.18 -15.10
CA GLN A 301 5.48 2.42 -14.82
C GLN A 301 6.43 3.61 -14.55
N VAL A 302 7.66 3.34 -14.08
CA VAL A 302 8.73 4.33 -13.88
C VAL A 302 9.62 4.45 -15.12
N TYR A 303 10.03 3.32 -15.72
CA TYR A 303 11.06 3.25 -16.76
C TYR A 303 10.52 3.15 -18.19
N GLY A 304 9.26 2.78 -18.36
CA GLY A 304 8.57 2.53 -19.63
C GLY A 304 8.71 1.09 -20.11
N SER A 305 7.74 0.64 -20.90
CA SER A 305 7.73 -0.71 -21.51
C SER A 305 8.30 -0.76 -22.95
N ASN A 306 8.98 0.30 -23.37
CA ASN A 306 9.73 0.34 -24.63
C ASN A 306 10.93 1.30 -24.56
N GLN A 307 11.99 0.99 -25.31
CA GLN A 307 13.26 1.73 -25.26
C GLN A 307 13.09 3.23 -25.55
N ALA A 308 12.17 3.63 -26.43
CA ALA A 308 12.00 5.04 -26.76
C ALA A 308 11.43 5.86 -25.59
N THR A 309 10.54 5.26 -24.79
CA THR A 309 10.07 5.87 -23.54
C THR A 309 11.19 5.94 -22.52
N THR A 310 11.95 4.87 -22.31
CA THR A 310 13.09 4.88 -21.38
C THR A 310 14.13 5.94 -21.75
N ASP A 311 14.50 6.02 -23.03
CA ASP A 311 15.45 7.03 -23.52
C ASP A 311 14.90 8.46 -23.35
N LEU A 312 13.59 8.67 -23.47
CA LEU A 312 12.97 9.97 -23.25
C LEU A 312 13.08 10.41 -21.79
N LEU A 313 13.00 9.47 -20.86
CA LEU A 313 12.98 9.72 -19.42
C LEU A 313 14.39 9.82 -18.81
N ARG A 314 15.43 9.29 -19.47
CA ARG A 314 16.82 9.33 -18.99
C ARG A 314 17.54 10.66 -19.22
N GLU A 315 18.39 11.04 -18.27
CA GLU A 315 19.28 12.19 -18.40
C GLU A 315 20.51 11.87 -19.27
N PHE A 316 20.88 10.59 -19.34
CA PHE A 316 22.15 10.11 -19.93
C PHE A 316 23.38 10.76 -19.31
N SER A 317 23.30 11.06 -18.02
CA SER A 317 24.41 11.52 -17.21
C SER A 317 24.29 10.93 -15.80
N GLY A 318 25.35 10.27 -15.32
CA GLY A 318 25.41 9.69 -13.97
C GLY A 318 24.41 8.56 -13.71
N GLY A 319 23.86 7.95 -14.76
CA GLY A 319 22.81 6.94 -14.67
C GLY A 319 21.45 7.49 -14.27
N ARG A 320 21.25 8.82 -14.27
CA ARG A 320 20.05 9.47 -13.73
C ARG A 320 18.86 9.48 -14.70
N MET A 321 17.68 9.60 -14.11
CA MET A 321 16.40 9.95 -14.73
C MET A 321 16.20 11.47 -14.71
N ARG A 322 15.59 12.01 -15.77
CA ARG A 322 15.27 13.44 -15.92
C ARG A 322 14.23 13.86 -14.90
N THR A 323 14.41 15.04 -14.35
CA THR A 323 13.43 15.68 -13.45
C THR A 323 13.02 17.05 -13.98
N SER A 324 11.94 17.60 -13.42
CA SER A 324 11.57 19.01 -13.52
C SER A 324 11.92 19.76 -12.22
N ASP A 325 11.51 21.02 -12.11
CA ASP A 325 11.78 21.85 -10.93
C ASP A 325 11.23 21.17 -9.65
N GLY A 326 12.03 21.12 -8.58
CA GLY A 326 11.64 20.48 -7.32
C GLY A 326 11.79 18.94 -7.32
N ASP A 327 12.58 18.39 -8.24
CA ASP A 327 12.77 16.95 -8.43
C ASP A 327 11.44 16.21 -8.59
N LEU A 328 10.51 16.85 -9.32
CA LEU A 328 9.26 16.28 -9.78
C LEU A 328 9.48 15.56 -11.11
N LEU A 329 8.46 14.82 -11.56
CA LEU A 329 8.47 14.17 -12.87
C LEU A 329 8.78 15.15 -14.02
N PRO A 330 9.47 14.70 -15.08
CA PRO A 330 9.73 15.53 -16.25
C PRO A 330 8.42 15.90 -16.96
N THR A 331 8.42 17.02 -17.68
CA THR A 331 7.25 17.48 -18.47
C THR A 331 7.58 17.62 -19.96
N ASP A 332 6.56 17.47 -20.80
CA ASP A 332 6.64 17.78 -22.23
C ASP A 332 6.58 19.30 -22.51
N GLU A 333 6.61 19.69 -23.79
CA GLU A 333 6.56 21.11 -24.19
C GLU A 333 5.23 21.78 -23.84
N GLU A 334 4.17 20.98 -23.67
CA GLU A 334 2.83 21.39 -23.29
C GLU A 334 2.61 21.43 -21.76
N GLY A 335 3.58 20.97 -20.97
CA GLY A 335 3.53 20.93 -19.51
C GLY A 335 2.83 19.69 -18.95
N ASN A 336 2.61 18.64 -19.75
CA ASN A 336 2.10 17.37 -19.24
C ASN A 336 3.24 16.57 -18.62
N VAL A 337 3.00 15.97 -17.44
CA VAL A 337 3.95 15.08 -16.78
C VAL A 337 4.23 13.81 -17.61
N GLN A 338 5.47 13.33 -17.55
CA GLN A 338 5.96 12.16 -18.26
C GLN A 338 6.52 11.13 -17.28
N ALA A 339 6.12 9.88 -17.42
CA ALA A 339 6.67 8.72 -16.73
C ALA A 339 6.69 7.51 -17.69
N GLY A 340 7.01 6.33 -17.17
CA GLY A 340 7.02 5.09 -17.93
C GLY A 340 5.63 4.68 -18.43
N ASP A 341 4.61 4.90 -17.60
CA ASP A 341 3.20 4.64 -17.93
C ASP A 341 2.43 5.92 -18.30
N ILE A 342 1.48 5.79 -19.23
CA ILE A 342 0.73 6.93 -19.80
C ILE A 342 -0.35 7.49 -18.86
N ARG A 343 -0.76 6.74 -17.84
CA ARG A 343 -1.80 7.10 -16.87
C ARG A 343 -1.26 7.88 -15.68
N VAL A 344 0.04 8.19 -15.64
CA VAL A 344 0.71 8.88 -14.52
C VAL A 344 -0.04 10.10 -13.96
N ALA A 345 -0.72 10.86 -14.81
CA ALA A 345 -1.42 12.08 -14.42
C ALA A 345 -2.85 11.85 -13.90
N GLU A 346 -3.31 10.60 -13.75
CA GLU A 346 -4.69 10.28 -13.40
C GLU A 346 -5.12 10.97 -12.12
N ASN A 347 -4.40 10.75 -11.02
CA ASN A 347 -4.64 11.39 -9.73
C ASN A 347 -3.31 11.79 -9.04
N LEU A 348 -3.42 12.60 -7.98
CA LEU A 348 -2.26 13.17 -7.26
C LEU A 348 -1.46 12.13 -6.49
N GLY A 349 -2.11 11.10 -5.96
CA GLY A 349 -1.47 9.99 -5.25
C GLY A 349 -0.56 9.19 -6.17
N LEU A 350 -1.08 8.76 -7.32
CA LEU A 350 -0.32 8.06 -8.35
C LEU A 350 0.87 8.89 -8.86
N THR A 351 0.66 10.18 -9.15
CA THR A 351 1.75 11.07 -9.60
C THR A 351 2.82 11.21 -8.51
N SER A 352 2.42 11.23 -7.23
CA SER A 352 3.33 11.28 -6.08
C SER A 352 4.16 10.01 -5.93
N MET A 353 3.54 8.83 -6.08
CA MET A 353 4.24 7.53 -6.06
C MET A 353 5.26 7.40 -7.20
N GLN A 354 4.89 7.83 -8.40
CA GLN A 354 5.79 7.87 -9.56
C GLN A 354 6.98 8.82 -9.34
N THR A 355 6.72 9.98 -8.74
CA THR A 355 7.78 10.93 -8.36
C THR A 355 8.70 10.32 -7.29
N LEU A 356 8.14 9.61 -6.31
CA LEU A 356 8.88 8.97 -5.23
C LEU A 356 9.91 7.98 -5.77
N PHE A 357 9.50 7.05 -6.64
CA PHE A 357 10.42 6.05 -7.18
C PHE A 357 11.40 6.61 -8.22
N LEU A 358 11.04 7.70 -8.91
CA LEU A 358 12.02 8.46 -9.70
C LEU A 358 13.11 9.07 -8.81
N ARG A 359 12.76 9.59 -7.63
CA ARG A 359 13.73 10.15 -6.68
C ARG A 359 14.61 9.04 -6.11
N GLU A 360 14.03 7.89 -5.76
CA GLU A 360 14.80 6.76 -5.24
C GLU A 360 15.80 6.24 -6.27
N HIS A 361 15.40 6.13 -7.54
CA HIS A 361 16.33 5.80 -8.62
C HIS A 361 17.52 6.78 -8.68
N ASN A 362 17.24 8.09 -8.67
CA ASN A 362 18.30 9.10 -8.76
C ASN A 362 19.21 9.10 -7.52
N ARG A 363 18.65 8.85 -6.32
CA ARG A 363 19.41 8.72 -5.08
C ARG A 363 20.38 7.53 -5.14
N ILE A 364 19.87 6.37 -5.55
CA ILE A 364 20.68 5.15 -5.72
C ILE A 364 21.73 5.33 -6.81
N ALA A 365 21.38 5.94 -7.94
CA ALA A 365 22.31 6.22 -9.03
C ALA A 365 23.47 7.13 -8.57
N ASP A 366 23.18 8.16 -7.78
CA ASP A 366 24.20 9.04 -7.20
C ASP A 366 25.13 8.28 -6.25
N ASP A 367 24.59 7.43 -5.36
CA ASP A 367 25.39 6.61 -4.44
C ASP A 367 26.30 5.63 -5.21
N ILE A 368 25.76 4.95 -6.23
CA ILE A 368 26.53 4.02 -7.09
C ILE A 368 27.63 4.77 -7.84
N ALA A 369 27.33 5.95 -8.39
CA ALA A 369 28.30 6.76 -9.11
C ALA A 369 29.46 7.24 -8.22
N ASP A 370 29.17 7.59 -6.96
CA ASP A 370 30.16 7.99 -5.98
C ASP A 370 31.10 6.84 -5.59
N ASP A 371 30.56 5.63 -5.45
CA ASP A 371 31.32 4.43 -5.12
C ASP A 371 32.07 3.83 -6.33
N ASN A 372 31.56 4.06 -7.55
CA ASN A 372 32.08 3.48 -8.80
C ASN A 372 32.42 4.56 -9.85
N PRO A 373 33.46 5.39 -9.62
CA PRO A 373 33.74 6.56 -10.46
C PRO A 373 34.18 6.25 -11.91
N ASP A 374 34.51 4.99 -12.21
CA ASP A 374 34.91 4.53 -13.54
C ASP A 374 33.75 3.88 -14.32
N TRP A 375 32.58 3.67 -13.71
CA TRP A 375 31.40 3.13 -14.39
C TRP A 375 30.80 4.14 -15.37
N SER A 376 30.24 3.60 -16.45
CA SER A 376 29.50 4.37 -17.44
C SER A 376 28.10 4.72 -16.97
N ASP A 377 27.48 5.69 -17.63
CA ASP A 377 26.07 6.06 -17.41
C ASP A 377 25.12 4.85 -17.50
N GLU A 378 25.37 3.94 -18.44
CA GLU A 378 24.54 2.76 -18.63
C GLU A 378 24.68 1.76 -17.50
N GLU A 379 25.91 1.49 -17.04
CA GLU A 379 26.16 0.59 -15.92
C GLU A 379 25.50 1.10 -14.64
N ILE A 380 25.57 2.41 -14.38
CA ILE A 380 24.94 3.02 -13.19
C ILE A 380 23.41 2.99 -13.31
N PHE A 381 22.86 3.34 -14.47
CA PHE A 381 21.41 3.33 -14.70
C PHE A 381 20.81 1.93 -14.48
N GLN A 382 21.42 0.88 -15.05
CA GLN A 382 20.89 -0.48 -14.93
C GLN A 382 21.06 -1.04 -13.52
N ALA A 383 22.15 -0.71 -12.82
CA ALA A 383 22.34 -1.09 -11.43
C ALA A 383 21.28 -0.43 -10.52
N ALA A 384 21.07 0.89 -10.66
CA ALA A 384 20.04 1.61 -9.91
C ALA A 384 18.62 1.09 -10.22
N ARG A 385 18.33 0.85 -11.50
CA ARG A 385 17.06 0.24 -11.94
C ARG A 385 16.83 -1.13 -11.28
N THR A 386 17.86 -1.99 -11.22
CA THR A 386 17.75 -3.32 -10.62
C THR A 386 17.39 -3.25 -9.13
N ILE A 387 18.02 -2.34 -8.38
CA ILE A 387 17.74 -2.15 -6.95
C ILE A 387 16.33 -1.63 -6.73
N VAL A 388 15.90 -0.60 -7.48
CA VAL A 388 14.53 -0.07 -7.37
C VAL A 388 13.47 -1.13 -7.70
N ILE A 389 13.71 -1.95 -8.74
CA ILE A 389 12.82 -3.08 -9.06
C ILE A 389 12.74 -4.05 -7.89
N ALA A 390 13.86 -4.39 -7.28
CA ALA A 390 13.89 -5.27 -6.12
C ALA A 390 13.13 -4.70 -4.91
N GLU A 391 13.23 -3.38 -4.66
CA GLU A 391 12.43 -2.70 -3.63
C GLU A 391 10.92 -2.80 -3.94
N ILE A 392 10.50 -2.52 -5.17
CA ILE A 392 9.09 -2.63 -5.59
C ILE A 392 8.59 -4.07 -5.45
N GLN A 393 9.37 -5.06 -5.89
CA GLN A 393 9.04 -6.47 -5.73
C GLN A 393 8.90 -6.85 -4.25
N SER A 394 9.90 -6.53 -3.42
CA SER A 394 9.89 -6.83 -1.98
C SER A 394 8.70 -6.21 -1.27
N ILE A 395 8.44 -4.91 -1.43
CA ILE A 395 7.30 -4.23 -0.82
C ILE A 395 5.98 -4.87 -1.26
N THR A 396 5.86 -5.25 -2.54
CA THR A 396 4.64 -5.89 -3.04
C THR A 396 4.40 -7.24 -2.37
N TYR A 397 5.39 -8.13 -2.32
CA TYR A 397 5.23 -9.48 -1.78
C TYR A 397 5.26 -9.55 -0.24
N ASN A 398 5.98 -8.65 0.42
CA ASN A 398 6.23 -8.72 1.87
C ASN A 398 5.40 -7.72 2.70
N GLU A 399 4.84 -6.67 2.10
CA GLU A 399 3.99 -5.70 2.80
C GLU A 399 2.57 -5.65 2.22
N PHE A 400 2.43 -5.38 0.92
CA PHE A 400 1.13 -5.14 0.29
C PHE A 400 0.25 -6.40 0.19
N LEU A 401 0.75 -7.48 -0.40
CA LEU A 401 -0.04 -8.70 -0.57
C LEU A 401 -0.45 -9.32 0.78
N PRO A 402 0.42 -9.41 1.81
CA PRO A 402 0.00 -9.83 3.16
C PRO A 402 -1.06 -8.92 3.77
N ALA A 403 -0.93 -7.59 3.59
CA ALA A 403 -1.94 -6.65 4.06
C ALA A 403 -3.29 -6.88 3.36
N LEU A 404 -3.31 -7.10 2.05
CA LEU A 404 -4.55 -7.30 1.28
C LEU A 404 -5.19 -8.69 1.46
N LEU A 405 -4.39 -9.74 1.40
CA LEU A 405 -4.84 -11.14 1.29
C LEU A 405 -4.68 -11.96 2.58
N GLY A 406 -3.89 -11.46 3.53
CA GLY A 406 -3.44 -12.22 4.71
C GLY A 406 -2.03 -12.80 4.53
N GLU A 407 -1.36 -13.07 5.65
CA GLU A 407 0.07 -13.46 5.71
C GLU A 407 0.42 -14.72 4.93
N ASP A 408 -0.48 -15.71 4.88
CA ASP A 408 -0.21 -17.03 4.28
C ASP A 408 -0.83 -17.18 2.87
N ALA A 409 -1.28 -16.09 2.24
CA ALA A 409 -2.02 -16.15 0.98
C ALA A 409 -1.16 -16.44 -0.25
N ILE A 410 0.11 -16.06 -0.21
CA ILE A 410 1.09 -16.32 -1.27
C ILE A 410 2.05 -17.41 -0.78
N ALA A 411 2.22 -18.48 -1.56
CA ALA A 411 3.13 -19.56 -1.20
C ALA A 411 4.60 -19.09 -1.11
N ASP A 412 5.40 -19.73 -0.26
CA ASP A 412 6.84 -19.51 -0.17
C ASP A 412 7.51 -19.65 -1.55
N TYR A 413 8.48 -18.79 -1.84
CA TYR A 413 9.21 -18.85 -3.11
C TYR A 413 10.13 -20.08 -3.20
N GLU A 414 9.93 -20.92 -4.22
CA GLU A 414 10.75 -22.13 -4.45
C GLU A 414 11.84 -21.95 -5.52
N GLY A 415 11.95 -20.75 -6.11
CA GLY A 415 12.88 -20.44 -7.20
C GLY A 415 12.21 -20.35 -8.57
N TYR A 416 12.96 -19.85 -9.56
CA TYR A 416 12.45 -19.66 -10.93
C TYR A 416 12.06 -20.97 -11.61
N ASP A 417 10.84 -21.03 -12.14
CA ASP A 417 10.31 -22.12 -12.96
C ASP A 417 9.98 -21.64 -14.39
N ALA A 418 10.82 -22.06 -15.35
CA ALA A 418 10.66 -21.72 -16.76
C ALA A 418 9.40 -22.33 -17.43
N SER A 419 8.70 -23.25 -16.77
CA SER A 419 7.47 -23.85 -17.28
C SER A 419 6.21 -23.05 -16.95
N VAL A 420 6.30 -22.05 -16.06
CA VAL A 420 5.20 -21.16 -15.70
C VAL A 420 4.93 -20.16 -16.84
N ASP A 421 3.65 -19.94 -17.14
CA ASP A 421 3.19 -18.87 -18.03
C ASP A 421 2.87 -17.61 -17.19
N PRO A 422 3.70 -16.57 -17.27
CA PRO A 422 3.57 -15.35 -16.45
C PRO A 422 2.53 -14.37 -17.01
N SER A 423 1.91 -14.67 -18.17
CA SER A 423 1.02 -13.73 -18.84
C SER A 423 -0.14 -13.31 -17.92
N ILE A 424 -0.48 -12.01 -17.92
CA ILE A 424 -1.57 -11.49 -17.09
C ILE A 424 -2.91 -12.08 -17.53
N ALA A 425 -3.67 -12.62 -16.59
CA ALA A 425 -5.01 -13.15 -16.82
C ALA A 425 -6.00 -12.01 -17.08
N ASN A 426 -6.91 -12.23 -18.03
CA ASN A 426 -7.95 -11.26 -18.37
C ASN A 426 -8.91 -11.02 -17.19
N GLU A 427 -9.19 -12.06 -16.41
CA GLU A 427 -9.98 -12.01 -15.18
C GLU A 427 -9.30 -11.16 -14.10
N PHE A 428 -7.95 -11.21 -14.02
CA PHE A 428 -7.17 -10.40 -13.09
C PHE A 428 -7.24 -8.91 -13.50
N SER A 429 -6.79 -8.58 -14.71
CA SER A 429 -6.68 -7.18 -15.22
C SER A 429 -8.03 -6.48 -15.36
N THR A 430 -9.07 -7.23 -15.75
CA THR A 430 -10.36 -6.63 -16.09
C THR A 430 -11.38 -6.68 -14.96
N ALA A 431 -11.14 -7.49 -13.92
CA ALA A 431 -12.04 -7.59 -12.78
C ALA A 431 -11.33 -7.63 -11.42
N ALA A 432 -10.54 -8.66 -11.11
CA ALA A 432 -10.10 -8.91 -9.73
C ALA A 432 -9.21 -7.80 -9.15
N PHE A 433 -8.23 -7.30 -9.92
CA PHE A 433 -7.32 -6.27 -9.43
C PHE A 433 -7.93 -4.86 -9.44
N ARG A 434 -9.19 -4.73 -9.91
CA ARG A 434 -9.98 -3.50 -9.85
C ARG A 434 -10.77 -3.36 -8.55
N PHE A 435 -10.44 -4.15 -7.53
CA PHE A 435 -11.02 -4.03 -6.19
C PHE A 435 -10.76 -2.64 -5.60
N GLY A 436 -9.59 -2.05 -5.89
CA GLY A 436 -9.21 -0.73 -5.38
C GLY A 436 -10.18 0.39 -5.76
N HIS A 437 -11.08 0.21 -6.74
CA HIS A 437 -12.08 1.23 -7.06
C HIS A 437 -13.15 1.44 -5.98
N SER A 438 -13.36 0.49 -5.05
CA SER A 438 -14.27 0.67 -3.90
C SER A 438 -13.58 1.32 -2.70
N THR A 439 -12.24 1.30 -2.66
CA THR A 439 -11.48 1.60 -1.44
C THR A 439 -11.12 3.09 -1.31
N LEU A 440 -11.49 3.92 -2.28
CA LEU A 440 -11.20 5.36 -2.29
C LEU A 440 -12.23 6.17 -1.53
N SER A 441 -11.76 7.11 -0.72
CA SER A 441 -12.56 8.20 -0.16
C SER A 441 -12.94 9.25 -1.21
N ASP A 442 -14.00 10.02 -0.96
CA ASP A 442 -14.51 11.05 -1.88
C ASP A 442 -13.66 12.35 -1.87
N GLU A 443 -12.64 12.42 -1.00
CA GLU A 443 -11.74 13.55 -0.81
C GLU A 443 -10.27 13.10 -0.76
N ILE A 444 -9.38 14.01 -1.12
CA ILE A 444 -7.93 13.87 -1.04
C ILE A 444 -7.40 14.87 -0.02
N ASP A 445 -6.85 14.34 1.06
CA ASP A 445 -6.31 15.12 2.16
C ASP A 445 -4.86 15.55 1.93
N PHE A 446 -4.45 16.52 2.74
CA PHE A 446 -3.08 17.02 2.78
C PHE A 446 -2.64 17.09 4.23
N VAL A 447 -1.84 16.12 4.65
CA VAL A 447 -1.50 15.91 6.06
C VAL A 447 -0.06 16.29 6.33
N GLY A 448 0.17 16.97 7.46
CA GLY A 448 1.50 17.34 7.94
C GLY A 448 2.18 16.21 8.73
N ASN A 449 3.45 16.43 9.06
CA ASN A 449 4.23 15.50 9.87
C ASN A 449 3.71 15.29 11.30
N ASP A 450 2.87 16.20 11.78
CA ASP A 450 2.17 16.10 13.07
C ASP A 450 0.87 15.28 12.98
N GLY A 451 0.48 14.82 11.78
CA GLY A 451 -0.79 14.13 11.54
C GLY A 451 -1.98 15.07 11.44
N VAL A 452 -1.77 16.39 11.28
CA VAL A 452 -2.85 17.37 11.17
C VAL A 452 -2.96 17.86 9.73
N GLU A 453 -4.17 18.10 9.25
CA GLU A 453 -4.41 18.73 7.95
C GLU A 453 -3.71 20.09 7.86
N ILE A 454 -2.95 20.28 6.77
CA ILE A 454 -2.23 21.54 6.52
C ILE A 454 -2.97 22.46 5.54
N ARG A 455 -4.06 21.96 4.95
CA ARG A 455 -4.95 22.70 4.05
C ARG A 455 -6.26 21.94 3.86
N GLU A 456 -7.27 22.65 3.35
CA GLU A 456 -8.56 22.09 2.97
C GLU A 456 -8.39 20.94 1.96
N ALA A 457 -9.10 19.84 2.22
CA ALA A 457 -9.19 18.68 1.36
C ALA A 457 -9.73 19.04 -0.03
N LEU A 458 -9.35 18.24 -1.02
CA LEU A 458 -9.83 18.38 -2.39
C LEU A 458 -10.73 17.21 -2.72
N SER A 459 -11.99 17.46 -3.09
CA SER A 459 -12.87 16.42 -3.63
C SER A 459 -12.17 15.63 -4.74
N LEU A 460 -12.27 14.31 -4.71
CA LEU A 460 -11.61 13.40 -5.65
C LEU A 460 -11.91 13.77 -7.11
N ALA A 461 -13.17 14.11 -7.42
CA ALA A 461 -13.59 14.56 -8.76
C ALA A 461 -12.78 15.78 -9.30
N ASN A 462 -12.30 16.66 -8.42
CA ASN A 462 -11.48 17.82 -8.78
C ASN A 462 -9.96 17.54 -8.72
N ALA A 463 -9.55 16.43 -8.12
CA ALA A 463 -8.15 16.01 -8.04
C ALA A 463 -7.65 15.35 -9.34
N PHE A 464 -8.55 14.76 -10.14
CA PHE A 464 -8.20 14.10 -11.38
C PHE A 464 -7.51 15.02 -12.40
N PHE A 465 -6.47 14.52 -13.05
CA PHE A 465 -5.72 15.20 -14.12
C PHE A 465 -5.21 16.60 -13.75
N ASN A 466 -4.85 16.81 -12.48
CA ASN A 466 -4.33 18.08 -11.97
C ASN A 466 -2.92 17.97 -11.34
N PRO A 467 -1.94 17.32 -12.00
CA PRO A 467 -0.59 17.15 -11.43
C PRO A 467 0.14 18.47 -11.19
N SER A 468 -0.27 19.57 -11.83
CA SER A 468 0.29 20.91 -11.58
C SER A 468 0.14 21.38 -10.13
N LEU A 469 -0.78 20.80 -9.35
CA LEU A 469 -0.89 21.12 -7.92
C LEU A 469 0.37 20.71 -7.15
N LEU A 470 1.06 19.64 -7.58
CA LEU A 470 2.29 19.15 -6.95
C LEU A 470 3.47 20.11 -7.12
N GLU A 471 3.44 21.01 -8.11
CA GLU A 471 4.43 22.10 -8.21
C GLU A 471 4.35 23.06 -7.00
N GLU A 472 3.17 23.19 -6.39
CA GLU A 472 2.94 24.01 -5.19
C GLU A 472 3.08 23.19 -3.91
N THR A 473 2.50 21.99 -3.87
CA THR A 473 2.39 21.20 -2.63
C THR A 473 3.57 20.27 -2.38
N GLY A 474 4.34 19.94 -3.42
CA GLY A 474 5.20 18.76 -3.39
C GLY A 474 4.37 17.48 -3.23
N ILE A 475 5.06 16.38 -2.94
CA ILE A 475 4.46 15.04 -2.78
C ILE A 475 4.26 14.64 -1.30
N ASP A 476 4.97 15.31 -0.40
CA ASP A 476 5.09 14.96 1.02
C ASP A 476 3.73 14.86 1.71
N SER A 477 2.91 15.91 1.60
CA SER A 477 1.59 15.94 2.25
C SER A 477 0.59 14.93 1.68
N ILE A 478 0.75 14.52 0.42
CA ILE A 478 -0.10 13.50 -0.22
C ILE A 478 0.31 12.10 0.26
N LEU A 479 1.62 11.81 0.26
CA LEU A 479 2.14 10.53 0.76
C LEU A 479 1.86 10.38 2.26
N LYS A 480 1.98 11.46 3.03
CA LYS A 480 1.62 11.46 4.44
C LYS A 480 0.12 11.24 4.64
N ALA A 481 -0.74 11.85 3.83
CA ALA A 481 -2.18 11.62 3.86
C ALA A 481 -2.53 10.15 3.61
N GLY A 482 -1.92 9.51 2.60
CA GLY A 482 -2.15 8.08 2.31
C GLY A 482 -1.83 7.13 3.48
N ALA A 483 -0.92 7.51 4.37
CA ALA A 483 -0.58 6.76 5.58
C ALA A 483 -1.43 7.15 6.80
N SER A 484 -2.26 8.19 6.70
CA SER A 484 -2.87 8.85 7.85
C SER A 484 -4.39 8.69 7.92
N SER A 485 -4.99 7.97 6.98
CA SER A 485 -6.43 7.72 6.92
C SER A 485 -6.71 6.25 6.60
N LEU A 486 -7.79 5.72 7.17
CA LEU A 486 -8.34 4.44 6.78
C LEU A 486 -8.93 4.51 5.36
N SER A 487 -8.69 3.45 4.61
CA SER A 487 -9.31 3.22 3.32
C SER A 487 -10.79 2.88 3.50
N GLN A 488 -11.61 3.17 2.48
CA GLN A 488 -12.95 2.60 2.40
C GLN A 488 -12.87 1.06 2.24
N GLU A 489 -13.95 0.37 2.58
CA GLU A 489 -14.01 -1.07 2.52
C GLU A 489 -13.94 -1.63 1.08
N VAL A 490 -13.48 -2.88 0.96
CA VAL A 490 -13.58 -3.65 -0.28
C VAL A 490 -14.95 -4.31 -0.38
N ASP A 491 -15.90 -3.57 -0.95
CA ASP A 491 -17.25 -4.04 -1.21
C ASP A 491 -17.78 -3.44 -2.53
N LEU A 492 -19.09 -3.51 -2.76
CA LEU A 492 -19.71 -2.93 -3.95
C LEU A 492 -19.91 -1.42 -3.86
N GLU A 493 -19.74 -0.81 -2.69
CA GLU A 493 -19.99 0.60 -2.46
C GLU A 493 -18.88 1.45 -3.09
N VAL A 494 -19.28 2.43 -3.92
CA VAL A 494 -18.33 3.31 -4.61
C VAL A 494 -18.79 4.75 -4.49
N VAL A 495 -17.88 5.61 -4.05
CA VAL A 495 -18.12 7.04 -3.82
C VAL A 495 -18.58 7.76 -5.08
N ASP A 496 -19.37 8.83 -4.88
CA ASP A 496 -20.03 9.55 -5.97
C ASP A 496 -19.02 10.21 -6.95
N SER A 497 -17.83 10.62 -6.50
CA SER A 497 -16.78 11.14 -7.40
C SER A 497 -16.36 10.13 -8.47
N LEU A 498 -16.46 8.83 -8.19
CA LEU A 498 -16.16 7.75 -9.15
C LEU A 498 -17.41 7.21 -9.84
N ARG A 499 -18.51 7.05 -9.09
CA ARG A 499 -19.74 6.44 -9.60
C ARG A 499 -20.61 7.39 -10.42
N ASN A 500 -20.54 8.70 -10.18
CA ASN A 500 -21.44 9.68 -10.81
C ASN A 500 -20.72 10.86 -11.47
N PHE A 501 -19.48 11.16 -11.05
CA PHE A 501 -18.75 12.35 -11.48
C PHE A 501 -17.35 12.04 -12.03
N LEU A 502 -17.08 10.80 -12.45
CA LEU A 502 -15.75 10.41 -12.94
C LEU A 502 -15.36 11.31 -14.12
N PHE A 503 -14.30 12.08 -13.95
CA PHE A 503 -13.75 13.04 -14.91
C PHE A 503 -14.69 14.18 -15.35
N GLY A 504 -15.76 14.43 -14.58
CA GLY A 504 -16.61 15.60 -14.75
C GLY A 504 -18.09 15.33 -14.49
N ALA A 505 -18.92 16.36 -14.69
CA ALA A 505 -20.36 16.23 -14.49
C ALA A 505 -21.05 15.42 -15.60
N PRO A 506 -22.12 14.67 -15.29
CA PRO A 506 -22.98 14.03 -16.28
C PRO A 506 -23.41 14.98 -17.41
N GLY A 507 -23.39 14.50 -18.65
CA GLY A 507 -23.68 15.30 -19.85
C GLY A 507 -22.60 16.33 -20.24
N SER A 508 -21.52 16.44 -19.46
CA SER A 508 -20.33 17.27 -19.76
C SER A 508 -19.04 16.46 -19.91
N GLY A 509 -19.16 15.14 -20.10
CA GLY A 509 -18.05 14.20 -20.18
C GLY A 509 -17.79 13.40 -18.90
N GLY A 510 -18.68 13.47 -17.91
CA GLY A 510 -18.66 12.61 -16.72
C GLY A 510 -19.06 11.16 -17.01
N PHE A 511 -18.49 10.23 -16.25
CA PHE A 511 -18.74 8.78 -16.36
C PHE A 511 -19.14 8.17 -15.01
N ASP A 512 -19.50 6.88 -15.05
CA ASP A 512 -19.69 6.01 -13.90
C ASP A 512 -18.66 4.87 -13.97
N LEU A 513 -17.69 4.86 -13.06
CA LEU A 513 -16.61 3.87 -13.03
C LEU A 513 -17.11 2.43 -12.85
N VAL A 514 -18.14 2.23 -12.03
CA VAL A 514 -18.75 0.91 -11.79
C VAL A 514 -19.37 0.39 -13.09
N SER A 515 -20.13 1.25 -13.77
CA SER A 515 -20.72 0.90 -15.05
C SER A 515 -19.65 0.59 -16.11
N LEU A 516 -18.54 1.33 -16.12
CA LEU A 516 -17.41 1.08 -17.01
C LEU A 516 -16.74 -0.27 -16.72
N ASN A 517 -16.55 -0.66 -15.46
CA ASN A 517 -15.95 -1.95 -15.08
C ASN A 517 -16.80 -3.13 -15.57
N ILE A 518 -18.10 -3.08 -15.30
CA ILE A 518 -19.06 -4.12 -15.74
C ILE A 518 -19.07 -4.21 -17.27
N GLN A 519 -19.21 -3.08 -17.95
CA GLN A 519 -19.28 -3.05 -19.41
C GLN A 519 -17.96 -3.46 -20.07
N ARG A 520 -16.81 -3.12 -19.46
CA ARG A 520 -15.48 -3.57 -19.92
C ARG A 520 -15.31 -5.08 -19.76
N GLY A 521 -15.77 -5.66 -18.65
CA GLY A 521 -15.81 -7.11 -18.48
C GLY A 521 -16.60 -7.82 -19.60
N ARG A 522 -17.75 -7.25 -19.97
CA ARG A 522 -18.56 -7.75 -21.10
C ARG A 522 -17.87 -7.57 -22.46
N ASP A 523 -17.18 -6.46 -22.69
CA ASP A 523 -16.38 -6.20 -23.89
C ASP A 523 -15.21 -7.20 -24.04
N HIS A 524 -14.59 -7.58 -22.92
CA HIS A 524 -13.51 -8.56 -22.86
C HIS A 524 -14.00 -10.03 -22.91
N GLY A 525 -15.32 -10.25 -22.95
CA GLY A 525 -15.90 -11.58 -22.92
C GLY A 525 -15.52 -12.34 -21.64
N LEU A 526 -15.47 -11.66 -20.49
CA LEU A 526 -15.29 -12.34 -19.21
C LEU A 526 -16.49 -13.23 -18.92
N ALA A 527 -16.22 -14.45 -18.46
CA ALA A 527 -17.24 -15.37 -17.99
C ALA A 527 -17.90 -14.86 -16.69
N ASP A 528 -19.07 -15.41 -16.37
CA ASP A 528 -19.76 -15.15 -15.10
C ASP A 528 -18.97 -15.67 -13.89
N LEU A 529 -19.33 -15.19 -12.69
CA LEU A 529 -18.69 -15.57 -11.42
C LEU A 529 -18.55 -17.09 -11.25
N ASN A 530 -19.59 -17.88 -11.49
CA ASN A 530 -19.56 -19.32 -11.23
C ASN A 530 -18.69 -20.08 -12.24
N SER A 531 -18.70 -19.64 -13.50
CA SER A 531 -17.81 -20.16 -14.54
C SER A 531 -16.35 -19.89 -14.19
N VAL A 532 -16.03 -18.68 -13.73
CA VAL A 532 -14.67 -18.32 -13.27
C VAL A 532 -14.28 -19.11 -12.02
N ARG A 533 -15.14 -19.19 -11.00
CA ARG A 533 -14.91 -20.03 -9.82
C ARG A 533 -14.55 -21.46 -10.21
N THR A 534 -15.32 -22.06 -11.12
CA THR A 534 -15.07 -23.43 -11.59
C THR A 534 -13.73 -23.55 -12.33
N ALA A 535 -13.36 -22.55 -13.15
CA ALA A 535 -12.09 -22.54 -13.87
C ALA A 535 -10.88 -22.49 -12.94
N TYR A 536 -10.98 -21.75 -11.83
CA TYR A 536 -9.98 -21.72 -10.75
C TYR A 536 -10.11 -22.88 -9.75
N GLY A 537 -10.98 -23.87 -10.01
CA GLY A 537 -11.14 -25.06 -9.17
C GLY A 537 -11.97 -24.87 -7.90
N LEU A 538 -12.62 -23.71 -7.74
CA LEU A 538 -13.54 -23.40 -6.65
C LEU A 538 -14.93 -23.98 -6.92
N GLN A 539 -15.71 -24.15 -5.85
CA GLN A 539 -17.09 -24.62 -5.97
C GLN A 539 -17.99 -23.48 -6.46
N ALA A 540 -18.78 -23.73 -7.52
CA ALA A 540 -19.84 -22.83 -7.95
C ALA A 540 -20.91 -22.68 -6.87
N TYR A 541 -21.40 -21.45 -6.68
CA TYR A 541 -22.49 -21.14 -5.77
C TYR A 541 -23.83 -21.64 -6.30
N GLU A 542 -24.64 -22.21 -5.42
CA GLU A 542 -25.99 -22.71 -5.76
C GLU A 542 -27.08 -21.64 -5.54
N SER A 543 -26.77 -20.56 -4.82
CA SER A 543 -27.71 -19.47 -4.54
C SER A 543 -27.01 -18.15 -4.18
N PHE A 544 -27.73 -17.03 -4.34
CA PHE A 544 -27.23 -15.69 -3.99
C PHE A 544 -26.85 -15.53 -2.51
N SER A 545 -27.43 -16.32 -1.60
CA SER A 545 -27.10 -16.27 -0.16
C SER A 545 -25.82 -17.02 0.21
N GLU A 546 -25.20 -17.73 -0.74
CA GLU A 546 -23.87 -18.32 -0.54
C GLU A 546 -22.75 -17.35 -0.93
N ILE A 547 -23.06 -16.28 -1.67
CA ILE A 547 -22.11 -15.23 -2.05
C ILE A 547 -21.87 -14.28 -0.87
N THR A 548 -22.96 -13.81 -0.26
CA THR A 548 -22.91 -12.82 0.82
C THR A 548 -23.85 -13.16 1.97
N SER A 549 -23.40 -12.88 3.19
CA SER A 549 -24.16 -12.92 4.42
C SER A 549 -25.12 -11.73 4.57
N ASP A 550 -24.93 -10.66 3.80
CA ASP A 550 -25.90 -9.56 3.72
C ASP A 550 -27.14 -9.97 2.91
N SER A 551 -28.22 -10.21 3.65
CA SER A 551 -29.51 -10.57 3.06
C SER A 551 -30.11 -9.49 2.15
N GLU A 552 -29.77 -8.20 2.33
CA GLU A 552 -30.24 -7.13 1.46
C GLU A 552 -29.49 -7.14 0.14
N LEU A 553 -28.15 -7.17 0.16
CA LEU A 553 -27.35 -7.31 -1.05
C LEU A 553 -27.71 -8.60 -1.82
N SER A 554 -27.84 -9.73 -1.13
CA SER A 554 -28.26 -11.00 -1.73
C SER A 554 -29.59 -10.86 -2.49
N ALA A 555 -30.59 -10.19 -1.91
CA ALA A 555 -31.88 -9.94 -2.56
C ALA A 555 -31.80 -8.96 -3.74
N LYS A 556 -30.92 -7.94 -3.67
CA LYS A 556 -30.64 -7.02 -4.78
C LYS A 556 -30.03 -7.77 -5.97
N LEU A 557 -29.05 -8.64 -5.73
CA LEU A 557 -28.42 -9.48 -6.75
C LEU A 557 -29.44 -10.44 -7.38
N GLU A 558 -30.27 -11.10 -6.58
CA GLU A 558 -31.33 -11.98 -7.09
C GLU A 558 -32.33 -11.21 -7.98
N SER A 559 -32.70 -9.99 -7.57
CA SER A 559 -33.60 -9.14 -8.35
C SER A 559 -32.99 -8.68 -9.68
N LEU A 560 -31.68 -8.46 -9.74
CA LEU A 560 -30.98 -7.99 -10.94
C LEU A 560 -30.72 -9.13 -11.94
N TYR A 561 -30.16 -10.23 -11.46
CA TYR A 561 -29.64 -11.29 -12.33
C TYR A 561 -30.61 -12.46 -12.50
N GLY A 562 -31.48 -12.72 -11.52
CA GLY A 562 -32.47 -13.81 -11.51
C GLY A 562 -31.88 -15.24 -11.43
N ASP A 563 -30.69 -15.45 -11.96
CA ASP A 563 -29.91 -16.70 -11.91
C ASP A 563 -28.50 -16.38 -11.38
N VAL A 564 -28.03 -17.16 -10.41
CA VAL A 564 -26.70 -16.99 -9.79
C VAL A 564 -25.56 -17.17 -10.81
N ASN A 565 -25.82 -17.87 -11.92
CA ASN A 565 -24.85 -18.09 -13.00
C ASN A 565 -24.76 -16.94 -14.02
N ASN A 566 -25.42 -15.81 -13.76
CA ASN A 566 -25.43 -14.66 -14.67
C ASN A 566 -24.68 -13.43 -14.11
N ILE A 567 -24.05 -13.53 -12.94
CA ILE A 567 -23.42 -12.39 -12.27
C ILE A 567 -22.16 -11.98 -13.01
N ASP A 568 -22.07 -10.71 -13.43
CA ASP A 568 -20.86 -10.14 -14.01
C ASP A 568 -19.70 -10.26 -13.00
N LEU A 569 -18.53 -10.72 -13.47
CA LEU A 569 -17.43 -11.12 -12.58
C LEU A 569 -17.07 -10.06 -11.54
N TRP A 570 -16.79 -8.81 -11.95
CA TRP A 570 -16.43 -7.72 -11.02
C TRP A 570 -17.48 -7.51 -9.92
N VAL A 571 -18.77 -7.61 -10.25
CA VAL A 571 -19.86 -7.48 -9.27
C VAL A 571 -19.86 -8.66 -8.30
N GLY A 572 -19.64 -9.87 -8.83
CA GLY A 572 -19.55 -11.08 -8.02
C GLY A 572 -18.38 -11.05 -7.04
N LEU A 573 -17.20 -10.62 -7.49
CA LEU A 573 -15.99 -10.57 -6.67
C LEU A 573 -16.12 -9.63 -5.47
N LEU A 574 -16.73 -8.46 -5.66
CA LEU A 574 -16.96 -7.47 -4.59
C LEU A 574 -18.20 -7.76 -3.75
N ALA A 575 -19.08 -8.67 -4.20
CA ALA A 575 -20.21 -9.12 -3.42
C ALA A 575 -19.85 -10.25 -2.44
N GLU A 576 -18.75 -10.98 -2.67
CA GLU A 576 -18.36 -12.09 -1.79
C GLU A 576 -18.06 -11.58 -0.37
N ASP A 577 -18.56 -12.29 0.65
CA ASP A 577 -18.06 -12.09 2.02
C ASP A 577 -16.54 -12.29 2.02
N HIS A 578 -15.82 -11.47 2.78
CA HIS A 578 -14.37 -11.59 2.89
C HIS A 578 -13.95 -12.96 3.42
N ALA A 579 -12.88 -13.51 2.85
CA ALA A 579 -12.25 -14.70 3.36
C ALA A 579 -11.59 -14.44 4.71
N GLU A 580 -11.36 -15.50 5.50
CA GLU A 580 -10.68 -15.39 6.80
C GLU A 580 -9.30 -14.74 6.61
N ASP A 581 -9.02 -13.71 7.43
CA ASP A 581 -7.78 -12.92 7.41
C ASP A 581 -7.46 -12.22 6.07
N SER A 582 -8.44 -12.03 5.19
CA SER A 582 -8.33 -11.32 3.90
C SER A 582 -9.28 -10.13 3.85
N SER A 583 -8.97 -9.10 3.06
CA SER A 583 -9.93 -8.02 2.71
C SER A 583 -10.73 -8.35 1.45
N LEU A 584 -10.61 -9.57 0.92
CA LEU A 584 -11.22 -10.00 -0.33
C LEU A 584 -11.98 -11.32 -0.15
N GLY A 585 -12.98 -11.56 -0.99
CA GLY A 585 -13.65 -12.86 -1.09
C GLY A 585 -12.74 -13.99 -1.59
N GLU A 586 -13.22 -15.23 -1.47
CA GLU A 586 -12.49 -16.45 -1.86
C GLU A 586 -12.05 -16.42 -3.33
N THR A 587 -12.92 -15.99 -4.24
CA THR A 587 -12.61 -15.97 -5.69
C THR A 587 -11.57 -14.92 -6.00
N SER A 588 -11.74 -13.70 -5.49
CA SER A 588 -10.81 -12.60 -5.78
C SER A 588 -9.42 -12.89 -5.19
N SER A 589 -9.37 -13.41 -3.95
CA SER A 589 -8.13 -13.85 -3.33
C SER A 589 -7.41 -14.92 -4.15
N THR A 590 -8.15 -15.89 -4.69
CA THR A 590 -7.59 -16.97 -5.53
C THR A 590 -7.02 -16.43 -6.84
N ILE A 591 -7.74 -15.53 -7.54
CA ILE A 591 -7.29 -14.95 -8.82
C ILE A 591 -6.02 -14.12 -8.62
N ILE A 592 -6.01 -13.27 -7.57
CA ILE A 592 -4.88 -12.39 -7.29
C ILE A 592 -3.65 -13.20 -6.86
N ALA A 593 -3.82 -14.16 -5.95
CA ALA A 593 -2.72 -15.03 -5.52
C ALA A 593 -2.11 -15.80 -6.69
N ASP A 594 -2.93 -16.46 -7.52
CA ASP A 594 -2.47 -17.16 -8.72
C ASP A 594 -1.66 -16.24 -9.66
N GLN A 595 -2.16 -15.02 -9.91
CA GLN A 595 -1.48 -14.10 -10.81
C GLN A 595 -0.11 -13.66 -10.27
N PHE A 596 -0.05 -13.26 -9.00
CA PHE A 596 1.19 -12.81 -8.37
C PHE A 596 2.20 -13.96 -8.23
N GLU A 597 1.76 -15.16 -7.89
CA GLU A 597 2.63 -16.34 -7.89
C GLU A 597 3.21 -16.63 -9.28
N ARG A 598 2.39 -16.59 -10.35
CA ARG A 598 2.87 -16.85 -11.72
C ARG A 598 3.91 -15.83 -12.19
N ILE A 599 3.73 -14.55 -11.90
CA ILE A 599 4.71 -13.52 -12.30
C ILE A 599 5.95 -13.50 -11.41
N ARG A 600 5.88 -13.99 -10.17
CA ARG A 600 7.08 -14.22 -9.33
C ARG A 600 7.87 -15.44 -9.79
N ASP A 601 7.19 -16.57 -9.91
CA ASP A 601 7.79 -17.87 -10.14
C ASP A 601 8.26 -18.02 -11.60
N GLY A 602 7.58 -17.36 -12.54
CA GLY A 602 7.97 -17.26 -13.93
C GLY A 602 9.01 -16.17 -14.24
N ASP A 603 9.43 -15.36 -13.26
CA ASP A 603 10.39 -14.27 -13.47
C ASP A 603 11.83 -14.69 -13.15
N ARG A 604 12.62 -14.89 -14.20
CA ARG A 604 14.04 -15.21 -14.07
C ARG A 604 14.84 -14.10 -13.40
N PHE A 605 14.35 -12.86 -13.47
CA PHE A 605 14.95 -11.67 -12.88
C PHE A 605 14.30 -11.26 -11.56
N TYR A 606 13.45 -12.11 -10.94
CA TYR A 606 12.99 -11.88 -9.57
C TYR A 606 14.19 -11.66 -8.65
N TYR A 607 14.11 -10.69 -7.74
CA TYR A 607 15.28 -10.17 -7.03
C TYR A 607 16.05 -11.24 -6.25
N GLU A 608 15.37 -12.26 -5.70
CA GLU A 608 16.02 -13.37 -5.00
C GLU A 608 16.90 -14.26 -5.91
N ASN A 609 16.69 -14.23 -7.23
CA ASN A 609 17.50 -14.96 -8.19
C ASN A 609 18.74 -14.18 -8.66
N THR A 610 18.69 -12.84 -8.57
CA THR A 610 19.68 -11.96 -9.21
C THR A 610 20.59 -11.27 -8.22
N LEU A 611 20.15 -11.06 -6.98
CA LEU A 611 20.89 -10.39 -5.93
C LEU A 611 21.62 -11.37 -5.01
N SER A 612 22.69 -10.89 -4.36
CA SER A 612 23.39 -11.65 -3.33
C SER A 612 22.55 -11.75 -2.04
N ASN A 613 22.84 -12.76 -1.21
CA ASN A 613 22.18 -12.91 0.10
C ASN A 613 22.34 -11.70 1.05
N ARG A 614 23.29 -10.80 0.80
CA ARG A 614 23.45 -9.55 1.56
C ARG A 614 22.46 -8.50 1.04
N GLU A 615 22.46 -8.29 -0.28
CA GLU A 615 21.54 -7.35 -0.95
C GLU A 615 20.09 -7.74 -0.74
N ILE A 616 19.74 -9.04 -0.85
CA ILE A 616 18.39 -9.55 -0.53
C ILE A 616 17.97 -9.11 0.88
N ARG A 617 18.84 -9.26 1.88
CA ARG A 617 18.55 -8.82 3.25
C ARG A 617 18.42 -7.30 3.37
N GLU A 618 19.16 -6.53 2.58
CA GLU A 618 19.05 -5.06 2.58
C GLU A 618 17.71 -4.62 1.95
N ILE A 619 17.29 -5.30 0.88
CA ILE A 619 16.00 -5.10 0.21
C ILE A 619 14.83 -5.51 1.09
N GLU A 620 14.86 -6.71 1.69
CA GLU A 620 13.79 -7.22 2.57
C GLU A 620 13.64 -6.42 3.87
N ASN A 621 14.68 -5.68 4.30
CA ASN A 621 14.61 -4.79 5.46
C ASN A 621 14.23 -3.33 5.08
N THR A 622 14.04 -3.03 3.80
CA THR A 622 13.61 -1.70 3.34
C THR A 622 12.10 -1.72 3.16
N THR A 623 11.38 -0.93 3.96
CA THR A 623 9.92 -0.79 3.83
C THR A 623 9.54 0.35 2.90
N LEU A 624 8.27 0.42 2.50
CA LEU A 624 7.75 1.59 1.80
C LEU A 624 7.88 2.87 2.64
N ALA A 625 7.72 2.80 3.97
CA ALA A 625 7.98 3.92 4.87
C ALA A 625 9.42 4.42 4.75
N ASP A 626 10.41 3.52 4.65
CA ASP A 626 11.81 3.91 4.46
C ASP A 626 12.02 4.62 3.13
N VAL A 627 11.46 4.10 2.03
CA VAL A 627 11.58 4.73 0.70
C VAL A 627 10.97 6.14 0.72
N ILE A 628 9.81 6.33 1.36
CA ILE A 628 9.19 7.66 1.53
C ILE A 628 10.12 8.59 2.31
N GLN A 629 10.65 8.15 3.46
CA GLN A 629 11.51 8.98 4.31
C GLN A 629 12.87 9.31 3.67
N ARG A 630 13.41 8.44 2.81
CA ARG A 630 14.66 8.70 2.07
C ARG A 630 14.52 9.80 1.01
N ASN A 631 13.30 10.02 0.50
CA ASN A 631 13.04 10.83 -0.70
C ASN A 631 12.11 12.04 -0.46
N THR A 632 11.73 12.28 0.79
CA THR A 632 10.83 13.38 1.21
C THR A 632 11.26 13.96 2.56
N ASP A 633 10.63 15.04 3.01
CA ASP A 633 10.75 15.56 4.37
C ASP A 633 9.69 14.95 5.33
N VAL A 634 8.95 13.92 4.87
CA VAL A 634 7.96 13.23 5.69
C VAL A 634 8.64 12.49 6.84
N ASN A 635 8.11 12.65 8.04
CA ASN A 635 8.45 11.88 9.22
C ASN A 635 7.17 11.50 9.97
N SER A 636 7.28 10.65 11.00
CA SER A 636 6.13 10.11 11.72
C SER A 636 5.20 9.32 10.80
N LEU A 637 5.75 8.31 10.13
CA LEU A 637 4.99 7.26 9.46
C LEU A 637 5.01 6.02 10.36
N GLN A 638 3.94 5.23 10.30
CA GLN A 638 3.97 3.88 10.85
C GLN A 638 4.97 3.01 10.08
N GLU A 639 5.51 1.98 10.75
CA GLU A 639 6.52 1.06 10.19
C GLU A 639 6.02 0.38 8.92
N ASN A 640 4.79 -0.13 8.94
CA ASN A 640 4.09 -0.65 7.77
C ASN A 640 2.98 0.33 7.38
N VAL A 641 3.16 1.04 6.27
CA VAL A 641 2.25 2.11 5.84
C VAL A 641 0.87 1.61 5.44
N PHE A 642 0.71 0.33 5.14
CA PHE A 642 -0.56 -0.28 4.72
C PHE A 642 -1.59 -0.43 5.84
N PHE A 643 -1.19 -0.24 7.10
CA PHE A 643 -2.08 -0.32 8.25
C PHE A 643 -2.19 1.03 8.98
N PHE A 644 -3.38 1.32 9.49
CA PHE A 644 -3.64 2.46 10.36
C PHE A 644 -4.39 1.99 11.62
N GLU A 645 -3.66 1.72 12.69
CA GLU A 645 -4.15 1.07 13.93
C GLU A 645 -3.77 1.83 15.22
N PRO A 646 -4.04 3.14 15.32
CA PRO A 646 -3.71 3.88 16.53
C PRO A 646 -4.58 3.40 17.70
N SER A 647 -4.08 3.56 18.93
CA SER A 647 -4.86 3.20 20.12
C SER A 647 -4.58 4.10 21.31
N VAL A 648 -5.62 4.31 22.11
CA VAL A 648 -5.59 5.17 23.29
C VAL A 648 -6.19 4.43 24.47
N SER A 649 -5.46 4.37 25.58
CA SER A 649 -5.91 3.65 26.77
C SER A 649 -5.59 4.39 28.07
N GLY A 650 -6.45 4.16 29.05
CA GLY A 650 -6.44 4.89 30.30
C GLY A 650 -7.28 4.28 31.40
N THR A 651 -7.32 4.96 32.54
CA THR A 651 -8.13 4.56 33.70
C THR A 651 -8.91 5.76 34.23
N VAL A 652 -10.19 5.55 34.59
CA VAL A 652 -10.99 6.54 35.32
C VAL A 652 -10.84 6.32 36.82
N LEU A 653 -10.48 7.38 37.54
CA LEU A 653 -10.17 7.37 38.98
C LEU A 653 -11.10 8.28 39.78
N ALA A 654 -11.60 7.83 40.93
CA ALA A 654 -12.33 8.64 41.90
C ALA A 654 -11.38 9.40 42.81
N GLU A 655 -11.53 10.72 42.94
CA GLU A 655 -10.95 11.47 44.06
C GLU A 655 -11.83 11.32 45.31
N THR A 656 -11.33 10.62 46.33
CA THR A 656 -12.03 10.56 47.63
C THR A 656 -11.76 11.82 48.44
N SER A 657 -12.82 12.57 48.76
CA SER A 657 -12.75 13.64 49.76
C SER A 657 -12.51 13.01 51.14
N ALA A 658 -11.28 13.09 51.64
CA ALA A 658 -10.97 12.70 53.01
C ALA A 658 -11.64 13.65 54.02
N VAL A 659 -12.94 13.49 54.27
CA VAL A 659 -13.63 14.06 55.44
C VAL A 659 -13.58 13.01 56.55
N GLU A 660 -12.40 12.82 57.15
CA GLU A 660 -12.36 12.24 58.50
C GLU A 660 -12.95 13.26 59.48
N SER A 661 -14.25 13.13 59.70
CA SER A 661 -14.92 13.68 60.87
C SER A 661 -14.36 12.98 62.12
N ILE A 662 -13.24 13.49 62.64
CA ILE A 662 -12.82 13.17 64.01
C ILE A 662 -13.85 13.81 64.95
N SER A 663 -14.85 13.01 65.27
CA SER A 663 -15.79 13.27 66.36
C SER A 663 -15.01 13.58 67.64
N ALA A 664 -15.47 14.62 68.31
CA ALA A 664 -14.90 15.14 69.54
C ALA A 664 -14.70 14.06 70.60
N ASN A 665 -13.49 14.01 71.17
CA ASN A 665 -13.37 13.65 72.58
C ASN A 665 -12.45 14.63 73.31
N ARG A 666 -13.04 15.28 74.31
CA ARG A 666 -12.37 16.17 75.26
C ARG A 666 -11.37 15.37 76.09
N ASP A 667 -10.13 15.83 76.18
CA ASP A 667 -9.57 16.42 77.42
C ASP A 667 -8.04 16.62 77.37
N ASN A 668 -7.64 17.76 77.95
CA ASN A 668 -6.36 18.08 78.59
C ASN A 668 -5.12 18.47 77.75
N ASN A 669 -5.01 19.79 77.56
CA ASN A 669 -3.94 20.64 78.09
C ASN A 669 -2.46 20.26 77.78
N ARG A 670 -1.90 20.84 76.71
CA ARG A 670 -0.48 21.28 76.59
C ARG A 670 -0.25 22.13 75.33
N SER A 671 0.35 23.31 75.48
CA SER A 671 0.84 24.19 74.40
C SER A 671 2.27 23.78 73.95
N PRO A 672 2.84 24.33 72.85
CA PRO A 672 3.13 23.58 71.63
C PRO A 672 4.64 23.30 71.45
N ARG A 673 4.98 22.22 70.75
CA ARG A 673 6.35 22.03 70.21
C ARG A 673 6.31 22.16 68.70
N HIS A 674 7.15 23.07 68.24
CA HIS A 674 7.44 23.44 66.86
C HIS A 674 8.21 22.29 66.18
N ASN A 675 7.55 21.56 65.27
CA ASN A 675 8.13 20.81 64.13
C ASN A 675 7.09 19.87 63.49
N ASP A 676 6.01 20.43 62.94
CA ASP A 676 5.19 19.69 61.97
C ASP A 676 5.53 20.21 60.57
N ARG A 677 6.25 19.37 59.81
CA ARG A 677 6.19 19.43 58.35
C ARG A 677 4.76 19.09 57.94
N PRO A 678 4.15 19.77 56.95
CA PRO A 678 2.83 19.38 56.49
C PRO A 678 2.91 17.92 56.01
N ARG A 679 2.10 17.04 56.61
CA ARG A 679 1.83 15.71 56.06
C ARG A 679 1.10 15.93 54.75
N ASP A 680 1.71 15.51 53.64
CA ASP A 680 0.97 15.22 52.42
C ASP A 680 -0.19 14.31 52.78
N GLN A 681 -1.41 14.83 52.66
CA GLN A 681 -2.61 14.01 52.66
C GLN A 681 -2.50 13.15 51.39
N PHE A 682 -2.21 11.86 51.56
CA PHE A 682 -2.37 10.87 50.50
C PHE A 682 -3.84 10.91 50.07
N ARG A 683 -4.12 11.60 48.95
CA ARG A 683 -5.38 11.43 48.22
C ARG A 683 -5.38 9.99 47.72
N SER A 684 -6.33 9.19 48.19
CA SER A 684 -6.52 7.84 47.67
C SER A 684 -7.38 7.95 46.42
N THR A 685 -6.80 7.73 45.24
CA THR A 685 -7.53 7.51 44.00
C THR A 685 -7.96 6.04 43.92
N VAL A 686 -9.20 5.78 43.50
CA VAL A 686 -9.74 4.43 43.35
C VAL A 686 -10.32 4.30 41.94
N PRO A 687 -9.99 3.26 41.16
CA PRO A 687 -10.59 3.08 39.85
C PRO A 687 -12.11 2.90 39.91
N ILE A 688 -12.82 3.36 38.88
CA ILE A 688 -14.29 3.34 38.82
C ILE A 688 -14.76 2.54 37.60
N GLU A 689 -15.54 1.51 37.86
CA GLU A 689 -16.27 0.71 36.87
C GLU A 689 -17.56 1.41 36.42
N GLY A 690 -17.97 1.17 35.17
CA GLY A 690 -19.27 1.59 34.67
C GLY A 690 -19.35 3.07 34.27
N VAL A 691 -18.21 3.75 34.13
CA VAL A 691 -18.15 5.13 33.65
C VAL A 691 -18.03 5.12 32.13
N THR A 692 -18.89 5.84 31.44
CA THR A 692 -18.77 6.06 29.99
C THR A 692 -17.69 7.12 29.73
N VAL A 693 -16.73 6.75 28.88
CA VAL A 693 -15.68 7.61 28.35
C VAL A 693 -15.97 7.82 26.87
N GLU A 694 -15.85 9.05 26.40
CA GLU A 694 -16.08 9.47 25.02
C GLU A 694 -14.75 9.87 24.37
N LEU A 695 -14.57 9.48 23.12
CA LEU A 695 -13.56 9.99 22.20
C LEU A 695 -14.24 10.97 21.24
N LEU A 696 -13.69 12.17 21.13
CA LEU A 696 -14.19 13.21 20.23
C LEU A 696 -13.12 13.61 19.23
N ASP A 697 -13.55 13.98 18.03
CA ASP A 697 -12.71 14.63 17.02
C ASP A 697 -12.40 16.09 17.38
N ASP A 698 -11.63 16.76 16.53
CA ASP A 698 -11.23 18.17 16.67
C ASP A 698 -12.41 19.16 16.62
N GLN A 699 -13.53 18.74 16.00
CA GLN A 699 -14.77 19.49 15.89
C GLN A 699 -15.71 19.27 17.08
N GLY A 700 -15.40 18.30 17.94
CA GLY A 700 -16.16 17.91 19.12
C GLY A 700 -17.32 16.96 18.84
N ASN A 701 -17.36 16.33 17.65
CA ASN A 701 -18.28 15.23 17.36
C ASN A 701 -17.82 13.95 18.08
N LEU A 702 -18.78 13.08 18.39
CA LEU A 702 -18.49 11.81 19.03
C LEU A 702 -17.97 10.81 18.00
N VAL A 703 -16.74 10.33 18.19
CA VAL A 703 -16.12 9.28 17.38
C VAL A 703 -16.47 7.91 17.95
N ASP A 704 -16.21 7.71 19.25
CA ASP A 704 -16.49 6.44 19.94
C ASP A 704 -16.81 6.67 21.43
N SER A 705 -17.45 5.67 22.06
CA SER A 705 -17.68 5.66 23.51
C SER A 705 -17.54 4.26 24.11
N VAL A 706 -16.82 4.17 25.23
CA VAL A 706 -16.53 2.91 25.94
C VAL A 706 -16.90 3.03 27.41
N VAL A 707 -17.34 1.92 28.00
CA VAL A 707 -17.66 1.84 29.43
C VAL A 707 -16.50 1.20 30.18
N THR A 708 -16.04 1.83 31.26
CA THR A 708 -14.91 1.32 32.03
C THR A 708 -15.16 -0.05 32.66
N ASP A 709 -14.14 -0.90 32.65
CA ASP A 709 -14.17 -2.23 33.26
C ASP A 709 -14.12 -2.20 34.81
N SER A 710 -14.13 -3.38 35.43
CA SER A 710 -14.04 -3.53 36.90
C SER A 710 -12.78 -2.93 37.56
N ALA A 711 -11.74 -2.67 36.76
CA ALA A 711 -10.51 -2.01 37.16
C ALA A 711 -10.44 -0.55 36.71
N GLY A 712 -11.55 0.00 36.21
CA GLY A 712 -11.70 1.37 35.74
C GLY A 712 -11.04 1.67 34.40
N ASN A 713 -10.59 0.65 33.66
CA ASN A 713 -9.86 0.83 32.41
C ASN A 713 -10.79 1.07 31.23
N TYR A 714 -10.28 1.82 30.26
CA TYR A 714 -10.88 2.00 28.95
C TYR A 714 -9.83 1.93 27.84
N LYS A 715 -10.27 1.61 26.62
CA LYS A 715 -9.46 1.60 25.40
C LYS A 715 -10.32 2.12 24.24
N PHE A 716 -9.71 2.94 23.40
CA PHE A 716 -10.17 3.30 22.06
C PHE A 716 -9.16 2.75 21.05
N ASP A 717 -9.67 2.13 20.00
CA ASP A 717 -8.93 1.61 18.84
C ASP A 717 -9.65 1.88 17.52
N ALA A 718 -10.82 2.51 17.54
CA ALA A 718 -11.53 2.97 16.35
C ALA A 718 -11.12 4.42 16.04
N PHE A 719 -10.16 4.57 15.12
CA PHE A 719 -9.77 5.85 14.53
C PHE A 719 -9.79 5.71 13.02
N ASP A 720 -10.41 6.65 12.36
CA ASP A 720 -10.55 6.73 10.91
C ASP A 720 -9.43 7.55 10.25
N HIS A 721 -8.83 8.51 10.98
CA HIS A 721 -7.73 9.32 10.49
C HIS A 721 -6.78 9.79 11.61
N SER A 722 -5.67 10.40 11.24
CA SER A 722 -4.74 11.05 12.15
C SER A 722 -5.23 12.46 12.48
N GLY A 723 -4.96 12.97 13.69
CA GLY A 723 -5.38 14.31 14.05
C GLY A 723 -5.42 14.59 15.53
N GLU A 724 -6.02 15.72 15.87
CA GLU A 724 -6.30 16.12 17.24
C GLU A 724 -7.60 15.48 17.71
N TYR A 725 -7.55 14.80 18.86
CA TYR A 725 -8.72 14.20 19.49
C TYR A 725 -8.83 14.63 20.94
N GLN A 726 -10.00 14.40 21.53
CA GLN A 726 -10.25 14.66 22.93
C GLN A 726 -10.90 13.45 23.61
N VAL A 727 -10.29 12.99 24.72
CA VAL A 727 -10.85 11.92 25.54
C VAL A 727 -11.48 12.51 26.80
N ARG A 728 -12.75 12.23 27.06
CA ARG A 728 -13.47 12.79 28.21
C ARG A 728 -14.41 11.81 28.89
N VAL A 729 -14.84 12.13 30.12
CA VAL A 729 -15.93 11.40 30.78
C VAL A 729 -17.28 11.94 30.31
N ALA A 730 -18.20 11.06 29.92
CA ALA A 730 -19.56 11.46 29.53
C ALA A 730 -20.32 12.09 30.72
N ALA A 731 -21.05 13.17 30.46
CA ALA A 731 -21.84 13.82 31.49
C ALA A 731 -23.04 12.95 31.91
N THR A 732 -23.10 12.53 33.18
CA THR A 732 -24.23 11.79 33.76
C THR A 732 -24.72 12.43 35.05
N ASP A 733 -25.99 12.22 35.40
CA ASP A 733 -26.58 12.74 36.65
C ASP A 733 -25.90 12.17 37.93
N ASP A 734 -25.20 11.02 37.79
CA ASP A 734 -24.60 10.25 38.89
C ASP A 734 -23.08 10.50 39.06
N VAL A 735 -22.41 11.18 38.12
CA VAL A 735 -20.97 11.48 38.18
C VAL A 735 -20.75 12.99 38.09
N THR A 736 -20.21 13.60 39.16
CA THR A 736 -19.83 15.02 39.11
C THR A 736 -18.34 15.13 38.78
N THR A 737 -18.00 15.60 37.59
CA THR A 737 -16.60 15.84 37.21
C THR A 737 -16.04 17.04 37.97
N THR A 738 -14.76 16.98 38.39
CA THR A 738 -14.04 18.19 38.78
C THR A 738 -12.62 18.16 38.21
N GLY A 739 -12.25 19.15 37.40
CA GLY A 739 -10.93 19.24 36.76
C GLY A 739 -11.04 19.36 35.25
N SER A 740 -9.95 19.06 34.53
CA SER A 740 -9.99 18.80 33.09
C SER A 740 -10.71 17.47 32.89
N ASP A 741 -12.02 17.56 32.72
CA ASP A 741 -12.94 16.50 32.36
C ASP A 741 -12.63 15.88 30.98
N ALA A 742 -11.71 16.50 30.26
CA ALA A 742 -11.18 16.08 28.97
C ALA A 742 -9.64 16.15 28.93
N VAL A 743 -9.04 15.28 28.13
CA VAL A 743 -7.61 15.27 27.79
C VAL A 743 -7.48 15.33 26.28
N ASP A 744 -6.85 16.38 25.79
CA ASP A 744 -6.50 16.50 24.37
C ASP A 744 -5.33 15.55 24.08
N ILE A 745 -5.43 14.84 22.97
CA ILE A 745 -4.45 13.89 22.48
C ILE A 745 -4.18 14.14 21.00
N LEU A 746 -3.04 13.67 20.52
CA LEU A 746 -2.65 13.78 19.11
C LEU A 746 -2.31 12.38 18.60
N ILE A 747 -2.94 11.99 17.50
CA ILE A 747 -2.59 10.82 16.72
C ILE A 747 -1.80 11.33 15.51
N SER A 748 -0.48 11.14 15.52
CA SER A 748 0.40 11.64 14.45
C SER A 748 0.67 10.61 13.33
N SER A 749 0.45 9.31 13.60
CA SER A 749 0.68 8.19 12.68
C SER A 749 -0.19 7.00 13.06
N GLY A 750 -0.33 6.03 12.14
CA GLY A 750 -1.18 4.86 12.30
C GLY A 750 -0.73 3.86 13.37
N ASP A 751 0.46 3.99 13.94
CA ASP A 751 1.00 3.08 14.96
C ASP A 751 1.08 3.74 16.36
N VAL A 752 0.50 4.93 16.52
CA VAL A 752 0.52 5.66 17.80
C VAL A 752 -0.27 4.90 18.87
N ASN A 753 0.42 4.50 19.94
CA ASN A 753 -0.20 3.85 21.10
C ASN A 753 -0.03 4.70 22.39
N LEU A 754 -1.05 5.48 22.71
CA LEU A 754 -1.09 6.33 23.89
C LEU A 754 -1.63 5.56 25.10
N LYS A 755 -0.80 5.40 26.13
CA LYS A 755 -1.16 4.70 27.38
C LYS A 755 -1.12 5.63 28.58
N GLY A 756 -2.01 5.39 29.53
CA GLY A 756 -2.03 6.10 30.81
C GLY A 756 -2.71 7.46 30.75
N ILE A 757 -3.63 7.64 29.79
CA ILE A 757 -4.52 8.81 29.73
C ILE A 757 -5.55 8.66 30.87
N ASN A 758 -5.22 9.12 32.08
CA ASN A 758 -6.07 8.89 33.24
C ASN A 758 -7.03 10.06 33.46
N LEU A 759 -8.32 9.75 33.63
CA LEU A 759 -9.36 10.73 33.93
C LEU A 759 -9.70 10.67 35.42
N THR A 760 -10.03 11.82 36.02
CA THR A 760 -10.37 11.89 37.44
C THR A 760 -11.77 12.47 37.63
N VAL A 761 -12.61 11.79 38.41
CA VAL A 761 -13.98 12.21 38.71
C VAL A 761 -14.22 12.26 40.22
N PHE A 762 -15.26 12.99 40.65
CA PHE A 762 -15.77 12.92 42.02
C PHE A 762 -17.01 12.04 42.04
N ALA A 763 -16.96 11.00 42.88
CA ALA A 763 -18.07 10.11 43.18
C ALA A 763 -18.78 10.54 44.48
#